data_AF-A0A930TMB9-F1
#
_entry.id   AF-A0A930TMB9-F1
#
_cell.length_a   1.000
_cell.length_b   1.000
_cell.length_c   1.000
_cell.angle_alpha   90.00
_cell.angle_beta   90.00
_cell.angle_gamma   90.00
#
_symmetry.space_group_name_H-M   'P 1'
#
loop_
_entity.id
_entity.type
_entity.pdbx_description
1 polymer ?
#
loop_
_entity_poly.entity_id
_entity_poly.type
_entity_poly.pdbx_seq_one_letter_code
_entity_poly.pdbx_strand_id
1 'polypeptide(L)'
;MTADSSVLESESLIFSDIGGYWAGDSIDALAQSGVAKGYPDGTFQPDRPLSRAELAAFLNRSFPDLDLIREAIAFPDVPPDHWAAADIRRVYQVGLMPAYTDRTFHPEASITRAEVLALLVSGLRLSISNGATVILPLYFDDAADVPSSLAGAIAAAIQDSLIVNYPDRRSLRPNQAIARGEMAAILSQVLQLPDGVPMEYVVWGIGLEDIHDPLVIPFSALPYLPELVKEMQIRLNGLSLYPGGRWIDGMYGPRTQKAIADFAQLMNLPNAQTQLIDEPFAQALLMTDPSDLLLEQARDRQKVFNDYLQQEAGYDATKLAFLDRGIQNSPYQFDISKYPDRLKEKPDNIEVTSYGASTILADGVTTVQFDPYPLLRTIPTIDANALSFLHSDIQQACLCMGSMVNDQVHTHWMGRDALKNVELWSSTKVIPLLNVISKANSYFPTSDVDNCVVRPLRRSGGYSFYDVAVDIVSYRSQIATSNSLAYTMKKFSSPLELETWLKDVTGNNSLIFRGRYGEEAFLALPELWDRTLQRRILTSKPNRHVESNTISTYDLVRVMSMLAWHLHIPQGARFPGAQWASLESLVRACGTDTARYLDVAIARLGLSNSMRSPVIMSKLGFGRSTIRDRTELVYLAHCQFIDQRPRAAGNLSMWRSFTLAFIAAKDCNDANQEARELDARMAAEVTETLRRIVTQELA
;
A
#
# COMPACT_ATOMS: atom_id res chain seq x y z
N MET A 1 3.49 36.46 -27.82
CA MET A 1 4.66 36.98 -27.08
C MET A 1 4.77 36.11 -25.84
N THR A 2 5.25 34.89 -26.03
CA THR A 2 6.63 34.44 -25.75
C THR A 2 6.90 34.46 -24.25
N ALA A 3 6.93 33.24 -23.71
CA ALA A 3 7.33 32.88 -22.37
C ALA A 3 8.65 33.57 -21.99
N ASP A 4 8.74 34.02 -20.74
CA ASP A 4 10.02 34.36 -20.15
C ASP A 4 10.44 33.21 -19.23
N SER A 5 11.66 32.78 -19.50
CA SER A 5 12.37 31.61 -19.06
C SER A 5 12.66 31.62 -17.57
N SER A 6 12.56 30.42 -17.00
CA SER A 6 13.15 30.00 -15.72
C SER A 6 14.53 30.62 -15.49
N VAL A 7 14.66 31.37 -14.40
CA VAL A 7 15.94 31.68 -13.78
C VAL A 7 16.51 30.35 -13.29
N LEU A 8 17.46 29.78 -14.03
CA LEU A 8 18.33 28.73 -13.53
C LEU A 8 19.29 29.40 -12.55
N GLU A 9 19.13 29.13 -11.26
CA GLU A 9 20.15 29.43 -10.26
C GLU A 9 21.43 28.70 -10.68
N SER A 10 22.49 29.43 -11.01
CA SER A 10 23.80 28.83 -11.24
C SER A 10 24.39 28.43 -9.90
N GLU A 11 24.30 27.16 -9.53
CA GLU A 11 25.04 26.63 -8.39
C GLU A 11 26.54 26.87 -8.61
N SER A 12 27.19 27.48 -7.62
CA SER A 12 28.63 27.69 -7.66
C SER A 12 29.34 26.37 -7.34
N LEU A 13 30.00 25.77 -8.35
CA LEU A 13 30.82 24.57 -8.20
C LEU A 13 31.88 24.74 -7.10
N ILE A 14 32.10 23.71 -6.27
CA ILE A 14 33.08 23.76 -5.17
C ILE A 14 34.52 23.74 -5.72
N PHE A 15 34.74 23.07 -6.84
CA PHE A 15 36.03 23.00 -7.54
C PHE A 15 35.96 23.61 -8.93
N SER A 16 37.03 24.27 -9.36
CA SER A 16 37.03 25.01 -10.63
C SER A 16 37.12 24.15 -11.89
N ASP A 17 37.54 22.88 -11.76
CA ASP A 17 37.90 21.98 -12.85
C ASP A 17 36.92 20.80 -13.06
N ILE A 18 35.75 20.83 -12.41
CA ILE A 18 34.73 19.78 -12.53
C ILE A 18 33.53 20.17 -13.41
N GLY A 19 33.49 21.42 -13.89
CA GLY A 19 32.40 21.91 -14.75
C GLY A 19 32.33 21.12 -16.06
N GLY A 20 31.21 20.43 -16.29
CA GLY A 20 31.01 19.57 -17.46
C GLY A 20 31.72 18.21 -17.37
N TYR A 21 32.33 17.87 -16.22
CA TYR A 21 32.83 16.52 -15.96
C TYR A 21 31.65 15.57 -15.68
N TRP A 22 31.69 14.35 -16.23
CA TRP A 22 30.57 13.41 -16.14
C TRP A 22 30.19 13.01 -14.70
N ALA A 23 31.15 13.08 -13.77
CA ALA A 23 30.94 12.85 -12.35
C ALA A 23 30.98 14.15 -11.50
N GLY A 24 30.79 15.32 -12.12
CA GLY A 24 30.87 16.62 -11.45
C GLY A 24 29.96 16.69 -10.23
N ASP A 25 28.69 16.35 -10.40
CA ASP A 25 27.68 16.36 -9.32
C ASP A 25 28.06 15.39 -8.18
N SER A 26 28.56 14.20 -8.52
CA SER A 26 29.07 13.24 -7.54
C SER A 26 30.27 13.75 -6.76
N ILE A 27 31.16 14.51 -7.41
CA ILE A 27 32.32 15.14 -6.75
C ILE A 27 31.83 16.24 -5.79
N ASP A 28 30.89 17.08 -6.22
CA ASP A 28 30.33 18.15 -5.39
C ASP A 28 29.56 17.59 -4.19
N ALA A 29 28.71 16.58 -4.38
CA ALA A 29 27.99 15.92 -3.29
C ALA A 29 28.95 15.30 -2.25
N LEU A 30 30.04 14.68 -2.70
CA LEU A 30 31.06 14.16 -1.80
C LEU A 30 31.86 15.28 -1.10
N ALA A 31 32.05 16.43 -1.74
CA ALA A 31 32.71 17.56 -1.12
C ALA A 31 31.84 18.19 -0.03
N GLN A 32 30.53 18.32 -0.29
CA GLN A 32 29.54 18.82 0.67
C GLN A 32 29.41 17.91 1.89
N SER A 33 29.50 16.59 1.71
CA SER A 33 29.55 15.62 2.82
C SER A 33 30.92 15.53 3.51
N GLY A 34 31.92 16.30 3.06
CA GLY A 34 33.25 16.35 3.65
C GLY A 34 34.17 15.18 3.27
N VAL A 35 33.75 14.31 2.36
CA VAL A 35 34.50 13.13 1.89
C VAL A 35 35.53 13.51 0.83
N ALA A 36 35.12 14.27 -0.19
CA ALA A 36 36.02 14.76 -1.23
C ALA A 36 36.71 16.06 -0.78
N LYS A 37 38.03 16.14 -1.02
CA LYS A 37 38.82 17.36 -0.77
C LYS A 37 39.67 17.67 -2.00
N GLY A 38 39.64 18.93 -2.42
CA GLY A 38 40.47 19.45 -3.50
C GLY A 38 41.87 19.84 -3.04
N TYR A 39 42.64 20.40 -3.96
CA TYR A 39 43.98 20.89 -3.75
C TYR A 39 43.98 22.37 -3.32
N PRO A 40 45.09 22.88 -2.76
CA PRO A 40 45.20 24.27 -2.35
C PRO A 40 44.97 25.30 -3.47
N ASP A 41 45.06 24.89 -4.74
CA ASP A 41 44.81 25.72 -5.92
C ASP A 41 43.33 25.81 -6.32
N GLY A 42 42.43 25.14 -5.59
CA GLY A 42 40.98 25.12 -5.87
C GLY A 42 40.53 24.05 -6.86
N THR A 43 41.43 23.17 -7.31
CA THR A 43 41.12 22.07 -8.24
C THR A 43 40.83 20.75 -7.51
N PHE A 44 40.12 19.84 -8.16
CA PHE A 44 39.91 18.46 -7.70
C PHE A 44 40.81 17.45 -8.42
N GLN A 45 41.19 17.74 -9.66
CA GLN A 45 41.96 16.90 -10.58
C GLN A 45 41.30 15.53 -10.84
N PRO A 46 40.07 15.51 -11.42
CA PRO A 46 39.25 14.30 -11.50
C PRO A 46 39.88 13.16 -12.31
N ASP A 47 40.65 13.44 -13.36
CA ASP A 47 41.27 12.41 -14.20
C ASP A 47 42.63 11.90 -13.68
N ARG A 48 43.13 12.47 -12.58
CA ARG A 48 44.41 12.03 -12.02
C ARG A 48 44.24 10.65 -11.36
N PRO A 49 45.16 9.70 -11.62
CA PRO A 49 45.16 8.42 -10.92
C PRO A 49 45.27 8.60 -9.40
N LEU A 50 44.49 7.82 -8.67
CA LEU A 50 44.47 7.82 -7.21
C LEU A 50 45.63 6.98 -6.66
N SER A 51 46.34 7.51 -5.67
CA SER A 51 47.30 6.73 -4.88
C SER A 51 46.59 5.92 -3.78
N ARG A 52 47.24 4.88 -3.28
CA ARG A 52 46.72 4.09 -2.14
C ARG A 52 46.55 4.93 -0.86
N ALA A 53 47.43 5.90 -0.62
CA ALA A 53 47.31 6.85 0.49
C ALA A 53 46.05 7.72 0.37
N GLU A 54 45.73 8.18 -0.84
CA GLU A 54 44.52 8.98 -1.07
C GLU A 54 43.25 8.15 -1.02
N LEU A 55 43.29 6.90 -1.50
CA LEU A 55 42.20 5.96 -1.31
C LEU A 55 41.93 5.74 0.19
N ALA A 56 42.97 5.56 1.00
CA ALA A 56 42.81 5.42 2.44
C ALA A 56 42.09 6.63 3.05
N ALA A 57 42.45 7.84 2.61
CA ALA A 57 41.82 9.07 3.07
C ALA A 57 40.34 9.18 2.63
N PHE A 58 40.00 8.80 1.39
CA PHE A 58 38.62 8.73 0.91
C PHE A 58 37.79 7.73 1.71
N LEU A 59 38.29 6.51 1.87
CA LEU A 59 37.61 5.43 2.58
C LEU A 59 37.40 5.73 4.06
N ASN A 60 38.42 6.29 4.74
CA ASN A 60 38.29 6.67 6.15
C ASN A 60 37.18 7.72 6.36
N ARG A 61 37.09 8.71 5.47
CA ARG A 61 36.04 9.75 5.56
C ARG A 61 34.66 9.24 5.15
N SER A 62 34.59 8.27 4.23
CA SER A 62 33.33 7.68 3.79
C SER A 62 32.72 6.77 4.84
N PHE A 63 33.56 6.09 5.64
CA PHE A 63 33.12 5.09 6.62
C PHE A 63 33.72 5.35 8.01
N PRO A 64 33.48 6.53 8.62
CA PRO A 64 34.12 6.92 9.87
C PRO A 64 33.71 6.04 11.06
N ASP A 65 32.53 5.42 10.99
CA ASP A 65 31.89 4.70 12.10
C ASP A 65 32.17 3.18 12.11
N LEU A 66 33.02 2.67 11.20
CA LEU A 66 33.34 1.24 11.20
C LEU A 66 34.13 0.81 12.44
N ASP A 67 33.77 -0.34 12.98
CA ASP A 67 34.45 -0.95 14.13
C ASP A 67 35.91 -1.32 13.81
N LEU A 68 36.78 -1.13 14.80
CA LEU A 68 38.16 -1.61 14.75
C LEU A 68 38.14 -3.15 14.87
N ILE A 69 38.66 -3.84 13.86
CA ILE A 69 38.76 -5.31 13.81
C ILE A 69 40.20 -5.83 13.80
N ARG A 70 41.19 -4.93 13.70
CA ARG A 70 42.62 -5.24 13.80
C ARG A 70 43.31 -4.24 14.73
N GLU A 71 44.35 -4.72 15.41
CA GLU A 71 45.28 -3.85 16.15
C GLU A 71 46.08 -2.97 15.20
N ALA A 72 46.47 -1.77 15.65
CA ALA A 72 47.32 -0.90 14.85
C ALA A 72 48.71 -1.53 14.63
N ILE A 73 49.24 -1.40 13.41
CA ILE A 73 50.63 -1.74 13.09
C ILE A 73 51.39 -0.51 12.60
N ALA A 74 52.70 -0.52 12.78
CA ALA A 74 53.59 0.40 12.06
C ALA A 74 53.93 -0.23 10.71
N PHE A 75 53.64 0.51 9.63
CA PHE A 75 54.05 0.14 8.28
C PHE A 75 55.48 0.64 8.06
N PRO A 76 56.44 -0.22 7.68
CA PRO A 76 57.84 0.18 7.50
C PRO A 76 58.05 1.29 6.47
N ASP A 77 57.16 1.39 5.49
CA ASP A 77 57.17 2.34 4.38
C ASP A 77 56.25 3.54 4.57
N VAL A 78 55.69 3.73 5.78
CA VAL A 78 54.85 4.90 6.12
C VAL A 78 55.46 5.61 7.34
N PRO A 79 56.23 6.69 7.12
CA PRO A 79 56.76 7.51 8.20
C PRO A 79 55.65 8.03 9.13
N PRO A 80 55.89 8.18 10.45
CA PRO A 80 54.88 8.67 11.39
C PRO A 80 54.32 10.07 11.07
N ASP A 81 55.11 10.90 10.37
CA ASP A 81 54.78 12.25 9.92
C ASP A 81 54.20 12.30 8.49
N HIS A 82 54.01 11.14 7.85
CA HIS A 82 53.34 11.06 6.56
C HIS A 82 51.90 11.59 6.66
N TRP A 83 51.48 12.44 5.71
CA TRP A 83 50.20 13.13 5.76
C TRP A 83 48.99 12.18 5.91
N ALA A 84 49.06 11.01 5.27
CA ALA A 84 48.02 9.97 5.32
C ALA A 84 48.22 8.92 6.43
N ALA A 85 49.22 9.05 7.32
CA ALA A 85 49.55 8.00 8.29
C ALA A 85 48.37 7.59 9.19
N ALA A 86 47.55 8.57 9.60
CA ALA A 86 46.36 8.33 10.40
C ALA A 86 45.25 7.62 9.61
N ASP A 87 45.00 8.06 8.38
CA ASP A 87 44.01 7.45 7.49
C ASP A 87 44.39 6.00 7.16
N ILE A 88 45.65 5.76 6.78
CA ILE A 88 46.22 4.44 6.47
C ILE A 88 46.06 3.50 7.68
N ARG A 89 46.41 3.97 8.88
CA ARG A 89 46.21 3.19 10.10
C ARG A 89 44.74 2.84 10.29
N ARG A 90 43.84 3.80 10.15
CA ARG A 90 42.40 3.61 10.38
C ARG A 90 41.80 2.63 9.40
N VAL A 91 42.03 2.77 8.09
CA VAL A 91 41.50 1.83 7.06
C VAL A 91 42.05 0.42 7.20
N TYR A 92 43.29 0.28 7.70
CA TYR A 92 43.84 -1.02 8.06
C TYR A 92 43.09 -1.65 9.23
N GLN A 93 42.88 -0.87 10.30
CA GLN A 93 42.24 -1.36 11.52
C GLN A 93 40.77 -1.73 11.31
N VAL A 94 40.03 -0.99 10.47
CA VAL A 94 38.62 -1.30 10.16
C VAL A 94 38.44 -2.38 9.08
N GLY A 95 39.53 -2.85 8.50
CA GLY A 95 39.50 -3.95 7.54
C GLY A 95 39.35 -3.56 6.07
N LEU A 96 39.14 -2.28 5.77
CA LEU A 96 38.93 -1.77 4.40
C LEU A 96 40.15 -1.99 3.50
N MET A 97 41.37 -1.78 4.02
CA MET A 97 42.61 -2.00 3.26
C MET A 97 43.60 -2.88 4.04
N PRO A 98 43.94 -4.09 3.55
CA PRO A 98 44.93 -4.93 4.19
C PRO A 98 46.37 -4.43 3.93
N ALA A 99 47.30 -4.88 4.78
CA ALA A 99 48.73 -4.80 4.52
C ALA A 99 49.15 -5.82 3.46
N TYR A 100 50.24 -5.55 2.74
CA TYR A 100 50.89 -6.57 1.91
C TYR A 100 51.55 -7.65 2.79
N THR A 101 51.93 -8.78 2.17
CA THR A 101 52.51 -9.94 2.87
C THR A 101 53.83 -9.61 3.56
N ASP A 102 54.57 -8.62 3.07
CA ASP A 102 55.80 -8.08 3.65
C ASP A 102 55.57 -7.00 4.73
N ARG A 103 54.30 -6.77 5.11
CA ARG A 103 53.83 -5.76 6.08
C ARG A 103 53.98 -4.31 5.61
N THR A 104 54.15 -4.05 4.31
CA THR A 104 54.15 -2.70 3.74
C THR A 104 52.75 -2.24 3.32
N PHE A 105 52.59 -0.93 3.03
CA PHE A 105 51.33 -0.35 2.55
C PHE A 105 51.40 0.16 1.10
N HIS A 106 52.57 0.55 0.61
CA HIS A 106 52.83 1.21 -0.68
C HIS A 106 51.98 2.48 -0.89
N PRO A 107 52.13 3.53 -0.05
CA PRO A 107 51.24 4.69 -0.04
C PRO A 107 51.15 5.44 -1.37
N GLU A 108 52.26 5.55 -2.09
CA GLU A 108 52.34 6.31 -3.35
C GLU A 108 52.01 5.48 -4.60
N ALA A 109 51.81 4.17 -4.46
CA ALA A 109 51.47 3.31 -5.59
C ALA A 109 50.04 3.60 -6.06
N SER A 110 49.82 3.56 -7.37
CA SER A 110 48.47 3.56 -7.95
C SER A 110 47.75 2.25 -7.65
N ILE A 111 46.42 2.28 -7.69
CA ILE A 111 45.57 1.11 -7.46
C ILE A 111 44.57 0.95 -8.61
N THR A 112 44.34 -0.30 -9.00
CA THR A 112 43.46 -0.62 -10.13
C THR A 112 41.99 -0.57 -9.76
N ARG A 113 41.11 -0.39 -10.76
CA ARG A 113 39.65 -0.40 -10.59
C ARG A 113 39.14 -1.69 -9.94
N ALA A 114 39.63 -2.85 -10.38
CA ALA A 114 39.20 -4.13 -9.82
C ALA A 114 39.63 -4.31 -8.36
N GLU A 115 40.83 -3.85 -7.99
CA GLU A 115 41.29 -3.90 -6.60
C GLU A 115 40.43 -3.01 -5.70
N VAL A 116 40.08 -1.79 -6.14
CA VAL A 116 39.22 -0.89 -5.37
C VAL A 116 37.85 -1.51 -5.10
N LEU A 117 37.21 -2.06 -6.13
CA LEU A 117 35.92 -2.74 -5.98
C LEU A 117 36.02 -3.93 -5.02
N ALA A 118 37.09 -4.72 -5.11
CA ALA A 118 37.30 -5.83 -4.19
C ALA A 118 37.51 -5.37 -2.73
N LEU A 119 38.21 -4.24 -2.53
CA LEU A 119 38.37 -3.63 -1.20
C LEU A 119 37.03 -3.12 -0.65
N LEU A 120 36.18 -2.50 -1.48
CA LEU A 120 34.84 -2.07 -1.08
C LEU A 120 33.97 -3.27 -0.69
N VAL A 121 33.94 -4.34 -1.49
CA VAL A 121 33.20 -5.57 -1.18
C VAL A 121 33.66 -6.18 0.14
N SER A 122 34.97 -6.33 0.33
CA SER A 122 35.54 -6.81 1.59
C SER A 122 35.22 -5.89 2.76
N GLY A 123 35.28 -4.58 2.53
CA GLY A 123 35.10 -3.55 3.54
C GLY A 123 33.67 -3.41 4.04
N LEU A 124 32.71 -3.48 3.10
CA LEU A 124 31.27 -3.53 3.35
C LEU A 124 30.81 -4.92 3.83
N ARG A 125 31.73 -5.88 3.95
CA ARG A 125 31.48 -7.25 4.41
C ARG A 125 30.45 -8.00 3.55
N LEU A 126 30.46 -7.71 2.26
CA LEU A 126 29.62 -8.40 1.28
C LEU A 126 30.12 -9.83 1.06
N SER A 127 29.19 -10.73 0.75
CA SER A 127 29.53 -12.13 0.50
C SER A 127 30.14 -12.28 -0.89
N ILE A 128 31.35 -12.84 -0.96
CA ILE A 128 32.00 -13.13 -2.24
C ILE A 128 31.11 -14.10 -3.04
N SER A 129 30.86 -13.78 -4.31
CA SER A 129 30.03 -14.62 -5.17
C SER A 129 30.83 -15.80 -5.73
N ASN A 130 30.26 -17.00 -5.62
CA ASN A 130 30.79 -18.22 -6.24
C ASN A 130 30.42 -18.34 -7.73
N GLY A 131 29.64 -17.40 -8.27
CA GLY A 131 29.12 -17.41 -9.63
C GLY A 131 29.89 -16.56 -10.62
N ALA A 132 31.09 -16.10 -10.28
CA ALA A 132 31.81 -15.08 -11.06
C ALA A 132 32.03 -15.44 -12.53
N THR A 133 32.31 -16.70 -12.84
CA THR A 133 32.52 -17.18 -14.22
C THR A 133 31.26 -17.05 -15.08
N VAL A 134 30.08 -17.01 -14.46
CA VAL A 134 28.79 -16.81 -15.13
C VAL A 134 28.42 -15.33 -15.12
N ILE A 135 28.58 -14.66 -14.00
CA ILE A 135 28.13 -13.28 -13.82
C ILE A 135 28.96 -12.33 -14.67
N LEU A 136 30.30 -12.35 -14.60
CA LEU A 136 31.13 -11.32 -15.24
C LEU A 136 30.88 -11.19 -16.76
N PRO A 137 30.84 -12.28 -17.56
CA PRO A 137 30.58 -12.18 -19.00
C PRO A 137 29.19 -11.65 -19.37
N LEU A 138 28.22 -11.69 -18.44
CA LEU A 138 26.91 -11.10 -18.68
C LEU A 138 26.99 -9.55 -18.68
N TYR A 139 27.86 -8.99 -17.84
CA TYR A 139 27.93 -7.56 -17.60
C TYR A 139 29.06 -6.86 -18.34
N PHE A 140 30.19 -7.53 -18.55
CA PHE A 140 31.41 -6.89 -19.05
C PHE A 140 31.97 -7.58 -20.28
N ASP A 141 32.30 -6.77 -21.29
CA ASP A 141 32.95 -7.25 -22.53
C ASP A 141 34.43 -7.59 -22.28
N ASP A 142 35.05 -6.93 -21.30
CA ASP A 142 36.41 -7.16 -20.82
C ASP A 142 36.45 -8.07 -19.57
N ALA A 143 35.42 -8.90 -19.37
CA ALA A 143 35.33 -9.85 -18.25
C ALA A 143 36.55 -10.77 -18.11
N ALA A 144 37.17 -11.15 -19.24
CA ALA A 144 38.36 -12.00 -19.28
C ALA A 144 39.60 -11.33 -18.67
N ASP A 145 39.64 -10.00 -18.59
CA ASP A 145 40.74 -9.23 -18.04
C ASP A 145 40.69 -9.11 -16.51
N VAL A 146 39.57 -9.53 -15.89
CA VAL A 146 39.43 -9.53 -14.43
C VAL A 146 40.34 -10.59 -13.80
N PRO A 147 41.25 -10.22 -12.88
CA PRO A 147 42.07 -11.20 -12.19
C PRO A 147 41.21 -12.27 -11.49
N SER A 148 41.55 -13.54 -11.69
CA SER A 148 40.75 -14.67 -11.17
C SER A 148 40.59 -14.64 -9.65
N SER A 149 41.57 -14.10 -8.92
CA SER A 149 41.50 -13.89 -7.48
C SER A 149 40.48 -12.83 -7.04
N LEU A 150 40.11 -11.90 -7.93
CA LEU A 150 39.16 -10.81 -7.66
C LEU A 150 37.78 -11.06 -8.25
N ALA A 151 37.65 -12.03 -9.18
CA ALA A 151 36.42 -12.28 -9.93
C ALA A 151 35.17 -12.44 -9.03
N GLY A 152 35.29 -13.20 -7.92
CA GLY A 152 34.20 -13.38 -6.96
C GLY A 152 33.76 -12.08 -6.27
N ALA A 153 34.70 -11.17 -6.00
CA ALA A 153 34.41 -9.88 -5.41
C ALA A 153 33.76 -8.93 -6.43
N ILE A 154 34.25 -8.91 -7.67
CA ILE A 154 33.62 -8.12 -8.75
C ILE A 154 32.19 -8.58 -9.00
N ALA A 155 31.95 -9.89 -9.00
CA ALA A 155 30.60 -10.44 -9.12
C ALA A 155 29.69 -10.00 -7.97
N ALA A 156 30.18 -9.93 -6.74
CA ALA A 156 29.42 -9.39 -5.61
C ALA A 156 29.15 -7.88 -5.78
N ALA A 157 30.14 -7.11 -6.25
CA ALA A 157 29.96 -5.68 -6.51
C ALA A 157 28.88 -5.38 -7.55
N ILE A 158 28.70 -6.25 -8.56
CA ILE A 158 27.58 -6.18 -9.50
C ILE A 158 26.25 -6.42 -8.76
N GLN A 159 26.16 -7.49 -7.96
CA GLN A 159 24.93 -7.88 -7.26
C GLN A 159 24.44 -6.80 -6.29
N ASP A 160 25.37 -6.07 -5.66
CA ASP A 160 25.07 -4.96 -4.75
C ASP A 160 25.04 -3.58 -5.46
N SER A 161 25.06 -3.55 -6.81
CA SER A 161 24.99 -2.34 -7.63
C SER A 161 26.01 -1.25 -7.26
N LEU A 162 27.24 -1.67 -6.96
CA LEU A 162 28.34 -0.79 -6.54
C LEU A 162 29.18 -0.24 -7.69
N ILE A 163 29.03 -0.80 -8.89
CA ILE A 163 29.92 -0.49 -10.02
C ILE A 163 29.37 0.67 -10.83
N VAL A 164 30.23 1.64 -11.09
CA VAL A 164 29.98 2.78 -11.97
C VAL A 164 30.99 2.77 -13.10
N ASN A 165 30.50 2.78 -14.34
CA ASN A 165 31.27 2.68 -15.56
C ASN A 165 30.87 3.80 -16.53
N TYR A 166 31.86 4.61 -16.91
CA TYR A 166 31.74 5.67 -17.90
C TYR A 166 32.82 5.50 -18.98
N PRO A 167 32.51 5.77 -20.26
CA PRO A 167 31.19 6.11 -20.80
C PRO A 167 30.29 4.90 -21.07
N ASP A 168 30.86 3.69 -21.08
CA ASP A 168 30.17 2.44 -21.41
C ASP A 168 30.08 1.53 -20.18
N ARG A 169 28.85 1.21 -19.79
CA ARG A 169 28.54 0.31 -18.68
C ARG A 169 29.15 -1.09 -18.82
N ARG A 170 29.41 -1.55 -20.05
CA ARG A 170 29.98 -2.88 -20.34
C ARG A 170 31.50 -2.94 -20.28
N SER A 171 32.19 -1.82 -20.03
CA SER A 171 33.66 -1.77 -19.93
C SER A 171 34.11 -1.50 -18.49
N LEU A 172 34.51 -2.57 -17.79
CA LEU A 172 34.95 -2.47 -16.39
C LEU A 172 36.33 -1.82 -16.25
N ARG A 173 37.21 -2.04 -17.23
CA ARG A 173 38.62 -1.60 -17.25
C ARG A 173 39.37 -2.09 -16.00
N PRO A 174 39.36 -3.40 -15.70
CA PRO A 174 39.71 -3.92 -14.37
C PRO A 174 41.15 -3.63 -13.94
N ASN A 175 42.08 -3.60 -14.90
CA ASN A 175 43.51 -3.39 -14.65
C ASN A 175 43.95 -1.93 -14.81
N GLN A 176 43.04 -1.01 -15.13
CA GLN A 176 43.34 0.43 -15.22
C GLN A 176 43.42 1.04 -13.82
N ALA A 177 44.40 1.93 -13.59
CA ALA A 177 44.46 2.72 -12.37
C ALA A 177 43.20 3.61 -12.24
N ILE A 178 42.54 3.59 -11.08
CA ILE A 178 41.31 4.36 -10.88
C ILE A 178 41.61 5.86 -10.83
N ALA A 179 40.77 6.67 -11.48
CA ALA A 179 40.85 8.13 -11.39
C ALA A 179 40.08 8.66 -10.16
N ARG A 180 40.46 9.86 -9.66
CA ARG A 180 39.78 10.49 -8.52
C ARG A 180 38.29 10.72 -8.75
N GLY A 181 37.90 11.14 -9.96
CA GLY A 181 36.51 11.35 -10.34
C GLY A 181 35.71 10.05 -10.40
N GLU A 182 36.31 8.97 -10.88
CA GLU A 182 35.68 7.64 -10.86
C GLU A 182 35.47 7.13 -9.44
N MET A 183 36.44 7.33 -8.55
CA MET A 183 36.30 6.99 -7.13
C MET A 183 35.18 7.79 -6.48
N ALA A 184 35.04 9.07 -6.82
CA ALA A 184 33.96 9.92 -6.33
C ALA A 184 32.58 9.40 -6.79
N ALA A 185 32.44 9.04 -8.07
CA ALA A 185 31.19 8.45 -8.56
C ALA A 185 30.84 7.13 -7.84
N ILE A 186 31.81 6.22 -7.69
CA ILE A 186 31.58 4.95 -6.98
C ILE A 186 31.18 5.19 -5.51
N LEU A 187 31.85 6.09 -4.79
CA LEU A 187 31.48 6.38 -3.40
C LEU A 187 30.14 7.10 -3.28
N SER A 188 29.79 7.98 -4.22
CA SER A 188 28.47 8.60 -4.28
C SER A 188 27.37 7.54 -4.39
N GLN A 189 27.57 6.55 -5.27
CA GLN A 189 26.68 5.40 -5.40
C GLN A 189 26.62 4.55 -4.12
N VAL A 190 27.77 4.21 -3.53
CA VAL A 190 27.86 3.37 -2.32
C VAL A 190 27.20 4.07 -1.11
N LEU A 191 27.34 5.39 -0.99
CA LEU A 191 26.80 6.19 0.11
C LEU A 191 25.36 6.67 -0.15
N GLN A 192 24.81 6.41 -1.34
CA GLN A 192 23.47 6.83 -1.76
C GLN A 192 23.23 8.34 -1.60
N LEU A 193 24.19 9.16 -2.04
CA LEU A 193 24.08 10.61 -1.91
C LEU A 193 23.00 11.19 -2.86
N PRO A 194 22.31 12.30 -2.48
CA PRO A 194 21.43 13.04 -3.38
C PRO A 194 22.18 13.57 -4.60
N ASP A 195 21.49 13.70 -5.75
CA ASP A 195 22.08 14.17 -7.02
C ASP A 195 23.27 13.31 -7.50
N GLY A 196 23.10 11.99 -7.36
CA GLY A 196 24.11 10.97 -7.54
C GLY A 196 24.56 10.70 -8.97
N VAL A 197 25.08 9.49 -9.19
CA VAL A 197 25.61 9.06 -10.49
C VAL A 197 24.46 8.94 -11.51
N PRO A 198 24.61 9.45 -12.75
CA PRO A 198 23.63 9.22 -13.81
C PRO A 198 23.35 7.72 -13.97
N MET A 199 22.08 7.33 -13.97
CA MET A 199 21.65 5.92 -13.89
C MET A 199 22.19 5.09 -15.06
N GLU A 200 22.45 5.71 -16.21
CA GLU A 200 23.05 5.08 -17.38
C GLU A 200 24.48 4.56 -17.16
N TYR A 201 25.18 5.06 -16.14
CA TYR A 201 26.55 4.66 -15.79
C TYR A 201 26.61 3.65 -14.63
N VAL A 202 25.49 3.41 -13.93
CA VAL A 202 25.42 2.43 -12.85
C VAL A 202 25.18 1.05 -13.42
N VAL A 203 25.96 0.06 -12.97
CA VAL A 203 25.76 -1.35 -13.28
C VAL A 203 24.85 -1.95 -12.23
N TRP A 204 23.57 -2.11 -12.58
CA TRP A 204 22.55 -2.65 -11.69
C TRP A 204 22.61 -4.17 -11.62
N GLY A 205 22.52 -4.73 -10.41
CA GLY A 205 22.38 -6.17 -10.20
C GLY A 205 21.02 -6.67 -10.68
N ILE A 206 20.91 -6.97 -11.98
CA ILE A 206 19.73 -7.42 -12.74
C ILE A 206 18.38 -7.50 -12.00
N GLY A 207 17.57 -6.47 -12.16
CA GLY A 207 16.12 -6.64 -12.20
C GLY A 207 15.67 -7.14 -13.58
N LEU A 208 14.46 -7.72 -13.69
CA LEU A 208 13.82 -8.03 -14.97
C LEU A 208 13.69 -6.80 -15.87
N GLU A 209 13.63 -5.62 -15.26
CA GLU A 209 13.53 -4.31 -15.90
C GLU A 209 14.85 -3.86 -16.55
N ASP A 210 15.98 -4.49 -16.17
CA ASP A 210 17.32 -4.17 -16.67
C ASP A 210 17.78 -5.10 -17.81
N ILE A 211 16.96 -6.09 -18.19
CA ILE A 211 17.26 -7.05 -19.26
C ILE A 211 17.06 -6.36 -20.62
N HIS A 212 18.11 -5.69 -21.11
CA HIS A 212 18.13 -5.05 -22.44
C HIS A 212 19.39 -5.39 -23.26
N ASP A 213 19.26 -5.20 -24.58
CA ASP A 213 19.98 -5.80 -25.71
C ASP A 213 21.54 -5.76 -25.71
N PRO A 214 22.23 -6.83 -26.18
CA PRO A 214 21.81 -8.23 -26.16
C PRO A 214 22.40 -8.91 -24.94
N LEU A 215 21.65 -8.90 -23.83
CA LEU A 215 21.91 -9.82 -22.73
C LEU A 215 20.79 -10.85 -22.63
N VAL A 216 21.10 -12.10 -23.00
CA VAL A 216 20.20 -13.25 -22.87
C VAL A 216 20.72 -14.15 -21.76
N ILE A 217 19.93 -14.35 -20.71
CA ILE A 217 20.37 -15.09 -19.52
C ILE A 217 19.91 -16.55 -19.62
N PRO A 218 20.82 -17.53 -19.72
CA PRO A 218 20.41 -18.92 -19.72
C PRO A 218 19.93 -19.35 -18.33
N PHE A 219 18.97 -20.27 -18.26
CA PHE A 219 18.45 -20.78 -16.98
C PHE A 219 19.54 -21.43 -16.11
N SER A 220 20.61 -21.94 -16.74
CA SER A 220 21.80 -22.44 -16.05
C SER A 220 22.56 -21.36 -15.24
N ALA A 221 22.34 -20.07 -15.54
CA ALA A 221 22.90 -18.95 -14.79
C ALA A 221 22.08 -18.58 -13.55
N LEU A 222 20.78 -18.90 -13.52
CA LEU A 222 19.86 -18.50 -12.44
C LEU A 222 20.28 -18.94 -11.02
N PRO A 223 20.91 -20.11 -10.79
CA PRO A 223 21.46 -20.45 -9.47
C PRO A 223 22.47 -19.44 -8.90
N TYR A 224 23.09 -18.62 -9.76
CA TYR A 224 24.07 -17.62 -9.40
C TYR A 224 23.48 -16.20 -9.33
N LEU A 225 22.18 -16.05 -9.59
CA LEU A 225 21.48 -14.77 -9.73
C LEU A 225 20.29 -14.70 -8.75
N PRO A 226 20.54 -14.75 -7.42
CA PRO A 226 19.49 -14.95 -6.44
C PRO A 226 18.46 -13.81 -6.40
N GLU A 227 18.87 -12.56 -6.60
CA GLU A 227 17.92 -11.44 -6.60
C GLU A 227 17.02 -11.43 -7.84
N LEU A 228 17.54 -11.75 -9.03
CA LEU A 228 16.69 -11.96 -10.23
C LEU A 228 15.69 -13.10 -10.00
N VAL A 229 16.15 -14.22 -9.44
CA VAL A 229 15.27 -15.36 -9.14
C VAL A 229 14.19 -14.97 -8.15
N LYS A 230 14.54 -14.20 -7.12
CA LYS A 230 13.60 -13.72 -6.11
C LYS A 230 12.56 -12.78 -6.71
N GLU A 231 12.96 -11.87 -7.59
CA GLU A 231 12.04 -11.01 -8.32
C GLU A 231 11.07 -11.85 -9.17
N MET A 232 11.59 -12.82 -9.93
CA MET A 232 10.75 -13.74 -10.70
C MET A 232 9.80 -14.53 -9.80
N GLN A 233 10.26 -15.06 -8.67
CA GLN A 233 9.42 -15.77 -7.69
C GLN A 233 8.30 -14.87 -7.15
N ILE A 234 8.58 -13.60 -6.86
CA ILE A 234 7.57 -12.62 -6.41
C ILE A 234 6.49 -12.45 -7.47
N ARG A 235 6.88 -12.22 -8.73
CA ARG A 235 5.94 -12.01 -9.84
C ARG A 235 5.12 -13.27 -10.11
N LEU A 236 5.77 -14.44 -10.19
CA LEU A 236 5.11 -15.74 -10.38
C LEU A 236 4.19 -16.11 -9.20
N ASN A 237 4.53 -15.74 -7.97
CA ASN A 237 3.63 -15.88 -6.81
C ASN A 237 2.40 -14.97 -6.96
N GLY A 238 2.56 -13.74 -7.45
CA GLY A 238 1.45 -12.86 -7.83
C GLY A 238 0.50 -13.51 -8.84
N LEU A 239 1.03 -14.33 -9.75
CA LEU A 239 0.25 -15.12 -10.71
C LEU A 239 -0.30 -16.45 -10.15
N SER A 240 -0.09 -16.75 -8.86
CA SER A 240 -0.38 -18.05 -8.23
C SER A 240 0.30 -19.25 -8.91
N LEU A 241 1.39 -19.01 -9.64
CA LEU A 241 2.23 -20.04 -10.27
C LEU A 241 3.37 -20.48 -9.34
N TYR A 242 3.69 -19.69 -8.31
CA TYR A 242 4.69 -20.01 -7.30
C TYR A 242 4.06 -20.00 -5.89
N PRO A 243 4.34 -21.00 -5.03
CA PRO A 243 3.77 -21.06 -3.69
C PRO A 243 4.29 -19.91 -2.80
N GLY A 244 3.38 -19.17 -2.15
CA GLY A 244 3.71 -18.05 -1.26
C GLY A 244 4.33 -18.44 0.10
N GLY A 245 4.80 -17.43 0.85
CA GLY A 245 5.36 -17.56 2.21
C GLY A 245 6.89 -17.46 2.26
N ARG A 246 7.53 -18.17 3.22
CA ARG A 246 9.00 -18.20 3.45
C ARG A 246 9.83 -18.79 2.28
N TRP A 247 9.21 -19.08 1.13
CA TRP A 247 9.81 -19.76 -0.01
C TRP A 247 10.25 -18.82 -1.14
N ILE A 248 10.00 -17.52 -0.98
CA ILE A 248 10.67 -16.50 -1.77
C ILE A 248 12.05 -16.33 -1.14
N ASP A 249 13.01 -17.06 -1.71
CA ASP A 249 14.34 -17.25 -1.16
C ASP A 249 15.46 -16.92 -2.16
N GLY A 250 15.09 -16.60 -3.41
CA GLY A 250 16.06 -16.39 -4.50
C GLY A 250 16.76 -17.67 -4.95
N MET A 251 16.35 -18.85 -4.46
CA MET A 251 16.96 -20.10 -4.88
C MET A 251 16.31 -20.63 -6.16
N TYR A 252 17.13 -20.91 -7.17
CA TYR A 252 16.68 -21.59 -8.36
C TYR A 252 16.60 -23.11 -8.13
N GLY A 253 15.40 -23.66 -8.11
CA GLY A 253 15.16 -25.10 -7.91
C GLY A 253 13.95 -25.62 -8.68
N PRO A 254 13.55 -26.90 -8.48
CA PRO A 254 12.46 -27.54 -9.23
C PRO A 254 11.12 -26.79 -9.19
N ARG A 255 10.85 -26.07 -8.09
CA ARG A 255 9.64 -25.24 -7.97
C ARG A 255 9.71 -24.01 -8.87
N THR A 256 10.83 -23.30 -8.86
CA THR A 256 11.05 -22.12 -9.70
C THR A 256 11.03 -22.52 -11.16
N GLN A 257 11.69 -23.63 -11.51
CA GLN A 257 11.66 -24.23 -12.84
C GLN A 257 10.23 -24.54 -13.30
N LYS A 258 9.44 -25.19 -12.44
CA LYS A 258 8.04 -25.48 -12.74
C LYS A 258 7.23 -24.20 -12.94
N ALA A 259 7.34 -23.22 -12.05
CA ALA A 259 6.58 -21.98 -12.15
C ALA A 259 6.93 -21.18 -13.41
N ILE A 260 8.21 -21.14 -13.80
CA ILE A 260 8.67 -20.54 -15.06
C ILE A 260 8.10 -21.28 -16.27
N ALA A 261 8.09 -22.62 -16.25
CA ALA A 261 7.54 -23.43 -17.32
C ALA A 261 6.02 -23.25 -17.45
N ASP A 262 5.30 -23.27 -16.32
CA ASP A 262 3.86 -23.03 -16.25
C ASP A 262 3.53 -21.61 -16.77
N PHE A 263 4.35 -20.61 -16.44
CA PHE A 263 4.21 -19.23 -16.95
C PHE A 263 4.49 -19.13 -18.46
N ALA A 264 5.58 -19.71 -18.94
CA ALA A 264 5.91 -19.72 -20.36
C ALA A 264 4.80 -20.38 -21.20
N GLN A 265 4.24 -21.48 -20.70
CA GLN A 265 3.09 -22.14 -21.31
C GLN A 265 1.84 -21.24 -21.29
N LEU A 266 1.56 -20.60 -20.15
CA LEU A 266 0.42 -19.69 -19.98
C LEU A 266 0.48 -18.52 -20.98
N MET A 267 1.66 -17.95 -21.19
CA MET A 267 1.89 -16.80 -22.06
C MET A 267 2.17 -17.16 -23.52
N ASN A 268 2.10 -18.45 -23.87
CA ASN A 268 2.43 -18.96 -25.20
C ASN A 268 3.80 -18.49 -25.70
N LEU A 269 4.77 -18.46 -24.79
CA LEU A 269 6.11 -17.98 -25.09
C LEU A 269 7.00 -19.12 -25.61
N PRO A 270 7.84 -18.88 -26.64
CA PRO A 270 8.71 -19.89 -27.24
C PRO A 270 9.82 -20.40 -26.29
N ASN A 271 10.05 -19.69 -25.19
CA ASN A 271 11.09 -19.97 -24.19
C ASN A 271 10.87 -21.24 -23.35
N ALA A 272 9.71 -21.91 -23.46
CA ALA A 272 9.57 -23.31 -23.02
C ALA A 272 10.59 -24.26 -23.70
N GLN A 273 11.18 -23.87 -24.83
CA GLN A 273 12.16 -24.66 -25.59
C GLN A 273 13.59 -24.10 -25.54
N THR A 274 13.78 -22.79 -25.32
CA THR A 274 15.11 -22.16 -25.38
C THR A 274 15.88 -22.18 -24.06
N GLN A 275 15.18 -22.28 -22.91
CA GLN A 275 15.77 -22.17 -21.56
C GLN A 275 16.52 -20.85 -21.31
N LEU A 276 15.97 -19.75 -21.82
CA LEU A 276 16.54 -18.41 -21.72
C LEU A 276 15.53 -17.46 -21.08
N ILE A 277 16.03 -16.51 -20.29
CA ILE A 277 15.32 -15.26 -19.99
C ILE A 277 15.72 -14.27 -21.08
N ASP A 278 14.78 -14.02 -21.99
CA ASP A 278 14.89 -13.07 -23.09
C ASP A 278 13.93 -11.89 -22.88
N GLU A 279 14.07 -10.85 -23.70
CA GLU A 279 13.20 -9.66 -23.62
C GLU A 279 11.70 -10.01 -23.67
N PRO A 280 11.21 -10.92 -24.55
CA PRO A 280 9.81 -11.35 -24.52
C PRO A 280 9.38 -11.99 -23.19
N PHE A 281 10.20 -12.86 -22.59
CA PHE A 281 9.90 -13.45 -21.28
C PHE A 281 9.81 -12.38 -20.20
N ALA A 282 10.81 -11.51 -20.14
CA ALA A 282 10.90 -10.45 -19.14
C ALA A 282 9.70 -9.52 -19.26
N GLN A 283 9.41 -9.00 -20.47
CA GLN A 283 8.25 -8.14 -20.72
C GLN A 283 6.94 -8.82 -20.36
N ALA A 284 6.75 -10.10 -20.73
CA ALA A 284 5.54 -10.83 -20.36
C ALA A 284 5.39 -10.88 -18.83
N LEU A 285 6.45 -11.23 -18.09
CA LEU A 285 6.38 -11.33 -16.63
C LEU A 285 6.21 -9.96 -15.95
N LEU A 286 6.72 -8.89 -16.56
CA LEU A 286 6.53 -7.51 -16.11
C LEU A 286 5.10 -7.01 -16.35
N MET A 287 4.47 -7.41 -17.47
CA MET A 287 3.20 -6.85 -17.94
C MET A 287 1.97 -7.71 -17.64
N THR A 288 2.13 -8.97 -17.21
CA THR A 288 0.98 -9.87 -16.96
C THR A 288 0.19 -9.43 -15.74
N ASP A 289 -1.07 -9.02 -15.95
CA ASP A 289 -2.08 -8.89 -14.90
C ASP A 289 -2.73 -10.26 -14.63
N PRO A 290 -2.58 -10.86 -13.42
CA PRO A 290 -3.19 -12.15 -13.10
C PRO A 290 -4.70 -12.10 -12.90
N SER A 291 -5.34 -10.93 -12.95
CA SER A 291 -6.72 -10.76 -12.50
C SER A 291 -7.67 -11.78 -13.12
N ASP A 292 -7.59 -12.04 -14.43
CA ASP A 292 -8.54 -12.94 -15.10
C ASP A 292 -8.40 -14.40 -14.64
N LEU A 293 -7.17 -14.88 -14.47
CA LEU A 293 -6.91 -16.22 -13.93
C LEU A 293 -7.40 -16.33 -12.48
N LEU A 294 -7.10 -15.33 -11.64
CA LEU A 294 -7.47 -15.33 -10.24
C LEU A 294 -8.98 -15.21 -10.03
N LEU A 295 -9.66 -14.43 -10.87
CA LEU A 295 -11.12 -14.34 -10.91
C LEU A 295 -11.73 -15.70 -11.26
N GLU A 296 -11.16 -16.42 -12.23
CA GLU A 296 -11.67 -17.73 -12.62
C GLU A 296 -11.42 -18.80 -11.54
N GLN A 297 -10.23 -18.81 -10.93
CA GLN A 297 -9.94 -19.69 -9.79
C GLN A 297 -10.84 -19.39 -8.58
N ALA A 298 -11.19 -18.13 -8.35
CA ALA A 298 -12.05 -17.71 -7.25
C ALA A 298 -13.52 -18.19 -7.40
N ARG A 299 -13.92 -18.74 -8.56
CA ARG A 299 -15.22 -19.41 -8.71
C ARG A 299 -15.34 -20.65 -7.81
N ASP A 300 -14.23 -21.31 -7.45
CA ASP A 300 -14.24 -22.36 -6.43
C ASP A 300 -14.32 -21.73 -5.03
N ARG A 301 -15.55 -21.36 -4.66
CA ARG A 301 -15.87 -20.69 -3.40
C ARG A 301 -15.49 -21.52 -2.18
N GLN A 302 -15.60 -22.85 -2.27
CA GLN A 302 -15.25 -23.73 -1.15
C GLN A 302 -13.74 -23.75 -0.94
N LYS A 303 -12.95 -23.79 -2.03
CA LYS A 303 -11.50 -23.65 -1.94
C LYS A 303 -11.10 -22.28 -1.37
N VAL A 304 -11.71 -21.18 -1.83
CA VAL A 304 -11.43 -19.84 -1.28
C VAL A 304 -11.71 -19.78 0.21
N PHE A 305 -12.86 -20.30 0.66
CA PHE A 305 -13.19 -20.39 2.08
C PHE A 305 -12.19 -21.25 2.86
N ASN A 306 -11.82 -22.42 2.35
CA ASN A 306 -10.83 -23.29 3.01
C ASN A 306 -9.45 -22.62 3.12
N ASP A 307 -9.02 -21.91 2.07
CA ASP A 307 -7.77 -21.15 2.04
C ASP A 307 -7.78 -20.05 3.11
N TYR A 308 -8.89 -19.33 3.30
CA TYR A 308 -9.04 -18.34 4.37
C TYR A 308 -9.14 -18.96 5.76
N LEU A 309 -9.86 -20.06 5.91
CA LEU A 309 -9.96 -20.79 7.18
C LEU A 309 -8.60 -21.34 7.63
N GLN A 310 -7.73 -21.71 6.69
CA GLN A 310 -6.36 -22.10 6.99
C GLN A 310 -5.54 -20.90 7.50
N GLN A 311 -5.78 -19.69 7.01
CA GLN A 311 -5.10 -18.47 7.51
C GLN A 311 -5.53 -18.09 8.93
N GLU A 312 -6.72 -18.50 9.36
CA GLU A 312 -7.17 -18.41 10.76
C GLU A 312 -6.42 -19.38 11.69
N ALA A 313 -5.51 -20.22 11.21
CA ALA A 313 -4.72 -21.11 12.05
C ALA A 313 -3.84 -20.30 13.03
N GLY A 314 -4.06 -20.51 14.34
CA GLY A 314 -3.35 -19.79 15.40
C GLY A 314 -4.05 -18.52 15.91
N TYR A 315 -5.22 -18.20 15.38
CA TYR A 315 -6.11 -17.14 15.87
C TYR A 315 -7.23 -17.72 16.76
N ASP A 316 -7.96 -16.85 17.46
CA ASP A 316 -9.08 -17.23 18.35
C ASP A 316 -10.13 -16.11 18.43
N ALA A 317 -11.18 -16.27 19.26
CA ALA A 317 -12.26 -15.29 19.36
C ALA A 317 -11.83 -13.90 19.89
N THR A 318 -10.62 -13.76 20.43
CA THR A 318 -10.08 -12.48 20.93
C THR A 318 -9.26 -11.74 19.88
N LYS A 319 -8.78 -12.44 18.85
CA LYS A 319 -8.00 -11.88 17.76
C LYS A 319 -8.14 -12.77 16.53
N LEU A 320 -8.67 -12.23 15.45
CA LEU A 320 -8.95 -12.93 14.19
C LEU A 320 -8.08 -12.43 13.03
N ALA A 321 -7.91 -13.22 11.98
CA ALA A 321 -6.93 -12.92 10.94
C ALA A 321 -7.34 -11.75 10.02
N PHE A 322 -8.63 -11.60 9.76
CA PHE A 322 -9.15 -10.60 8.81
C PHE A 322 -9.87 -9.46 9.50
N LEU A 323 -10.66 -9.76 10.54
CA LEU A 323 -11.38 -8.75 11.32
C LEU A 323 -10.43 -7.78 12.03
N ASP A 324 -9.37 -8.33 12.63
CA ASP A 324 -8.37 -7.58 13.40
C ASP A 324 -7.10 -7.28 12.58
N ARG A 325 -7.20 -7.39 11.24
CA ARG A 325 -6.07 -7.13 10.33
C ARG A 325 -5.51 -5.72 10.53
N GLY A 326 -6.37 -4.74 10.76
CA GLY A 326 -5.99 -3.36 11.06
C GLY A 326 -5.56 -2.56 9.83
N ILE A 327 -5.75 -1.24 9.90
CA ILE A 327 -5.51 -0.34 8.76
C ILE A 327 -4.04 -0.24 8.36
N GLN A 328 -3.11 -0.43 9.30
CA GLN A 328 -1.67 -0.42 9.06
C GLN A 328 -1.21 -1.49 8.05
N ASN A 329 -2.00 -2.56 7.89
CA ASN A 329 -1.75 -3.66 6.95
C ASN A 329 -2.53 -3.51 5.62
N SER A 330 -3.18 -2.36 5.42
CA SER A 330 -3.87 -2.02 4.17
C SER A 330 -2.91 -1.35 3.19
N PRO A 331 -2.87 -1.78 1.91
CA PRO A 331 -2.16 -1.04 0.88
C PRO A 331 -2.82 0.32 0.57
N TYR A 332 -4.06 0.53 1.01
CA TYR A 332 -4.84 1.75 0.74
C TYR A 332 -4.84 2.75 1.90
N GLN A 333 -4.08 2.51 2.97
CA GLN A 333 -4.09 3.38 4.16
C GLN A 333 -3.71 4.83 3.85
N PHE A 334 -2.76 5.04 2.91
CA PHE A 334 -2.29 6.38 2.53
C PHE A 334 -3.25 7.10 1.57
N ASP A 335 -4.26 6.40 1.06
CA ASP A 335 -5.28 6.98 0.20
C ASP A 335 -6.48 7.54 0.97
N ILE A 336 -6.62 7.26 2.26
CA ILE A 336 -7.77 7.70 3.08
C ILE A 336 -7.96 9.21 3.01
N SER A 337 -6.87 9.99 3.04
CA SER A 337 -6.92 11.45 2.94
C SER A 337 -7.51 11.94 1.61
N LYS A 338 -7.41 11.13 0.55
CA LYS A 338 -7.92 11.42 -0.80
C LYS A 338 -9.35 10.96 -1.02
N TYR A 339 -9.92 10.13 -0.14
CA TYR A 339 -11.27 9.58 -0.31
C TYR A 339 -12.35 10.66 -0.55
N PRO A 340 -12.38 11.78 0.19
CA PRO A 340 -13.37 12.83 -0.09
C PRO A 340 -13.29 13.40 -1.49
N ASP A 341 -12.09 13.57 -2.03
CA ASP A 341 -11.90 14.08 -3.40
C ASP A 341 -12.26 13.03 -4.45
N ARG A 342 -11.88 11.77 -4.21
CA ARG A 342 -12.25 10.65 -5.10
C ARG A 342 -13.76 10.42 -5.16
N LEU A 343 -14.50 10.67 -4.08
CA LEU A 343 -15.97 10.62 -4.08
C LEU A 343 -16.60 11.78 -4.88
N LYS A 344 -15.87 12.86 -5.21
CA LYS A 344 -16.34 13.92 -6.12
C LYS A 344 -16.22 13.52 -7.59
N GLU A 345 -15.34 12.57 -7.91
CA GLU A 345 -15.07 12.12 -9.27
C GLU A 345 -16.32 11.51 -9.94
N LYS A 346 -16.41 11.67 -11.26
CA LYS A 346 -17.49 11.14 -12.11
C LYS A 346 -16.90 10.47 -13.35
N PRO A 347 -17.54 9.42 -13.88
CA PRO A 347 -17.18 8.90 -15.20
C PRO A 347 -17.40 9.98 -16.27
N ASP A 348 -16.43 10.15 -17.16
CA ASP A 348 -16.45 11.14 -18.24
C ASP A 348 -17.07 10.62 -19.54
N ASN A 349 -17.30 9.30 -19.62
CA ASN A 349 -17.73 8.56 -20.81
C ASN A 349 -16.76 8.70 -22.01
N ILE A 350 -15.52 9.10 -21.76
CA ILE A 350 -14.42 9.18 -22.74
C ILE A 350 -13.37 8.12 -22.40
N GLU A 351 -12.97 8.09 -21.14
CA GLU A 351 -11.96 7.18 -20.60
C GLU A 351 -12.55 6.20 -19.58
N VAL A 352 -13.61 6.62 -18.90
CA VAL A 352 -14.28 5.88 -17.83
C VAL A 352 -15.80 5.97 -18.01
N THR A 353 -16.48 4.83 -18.00
CA THR A 353 -17.95 4.72 -18.06
C THR A 353 -18.51 4.04 -16.80
N SER A 354 -19.82 4.06 -16.60
CA SER A 354 -20.52 3.21 -15.61
C SER A 354 -21.50 2.27 -16.32
N TYR A 355 -22.35 1.56 -15.57
CA TYR A 355 -23.37 0.67 -16.14
C TYR A 355 -24.46 1.39 -16.96
N GLY A 356 -24.56 2.72 -16.89
CA GLY A 356 -25.70 3.48 -17.40
C GLY A 356 -27.01 3.16 -16.66
N ALA A 357 -28.15 3.41 -17.33
CA ALA A 357 -29.49 3.16 -16.77
C ALA A 357 -29.84 1.67 -16.69
N SER A 358 -29.19 0.85 -17.51
CA SER A 358 -29.38 -0.60 -17.53
C SER A 358 -28.16 -1.30 -18.07
N THR A 359 -27.90 -2.52 -17.61
CA THR A 359 -26.80 -3.36 -18.09
C THR A 359 -27.27 -4.80 -18.32
N ILE A 360 -26.63 -5.50 -19.26
CA ILE A 360 -26.84 -6.93 -19.48
C ILE A 360 -25.72 -7.65 -18.74
N LEU A 361 -26.08 -8.62 -17.90
CA LEU A 361 -25.13 -9.41 -17.14
C LEU A 361 -24.30 -10.32 -18.06
N ALA A 362 -23.24 -10.92 -17.49
CA ALA A 362 -22.32 -11.79 -18.20
C ALA A 362 -22.96 -13.04 -18.84
N ASP A 363 -24.19 -13.40 -18.46
CA ASP A 363 -24.96 -14.48 -19.10
C ASP A 363 -25.53 -14.08 -20.48
N GLY A 364 -25.45 -12.80 -20.85
CA GLY A 364 -25.94 -12.26 -22.11
C GLY A 364 -27.46 -12.15 -22.21
N VAL A 365 -28.21 -12.46 -21.15
CA VAL A 365 -29.68 -12.55 -21.16
C VAL A 365 -30.31 -11.70 -20.06
N THR A 366 -29.76 -11.73 -18.85
CA THR A 366 -30.34 -11.03 -17.71
C THR A 366 -30.05 -9.54 -17.81
N THR A 367 -31.11 -8.72 -17.85
CA THR A 367 -30.98 -7.25 -17.86
C THR A 367 -31.29 -6.69 -16.48
N VAL A 368 -30.38 -5.89 -15.93
CA VAL A 368 -30.58 -5.17 -14.67
C VAL A 368 -30.84 -3.70 -14.95
N GLN A 369 -31.82 -3.14 -14.25
CA GLN A 369 -32.20 -1.72 -14.30
C GLN A 369 -31.70 -0.99 -13.06
N PHE A 370 -31.21 0.24 -13.27
CA PHE A 370 -30.79 1.15 -12.22
C PHE A 370 -31.80 2.31 -12.08
N ASP A 371 -32.51 2.32 -10.96
CA ASP A 371 -33.55 3.32 -10.66
C ASP A 371 -32.95 4.57 -10.02
N PRO A 372 -33.58 5.75 -10.14
CA PRO A 372 -33.15 6.95 -9.41
C PRO A 372 -32.98 6.68 -7.91
N TYR A 373 -31.93 7.25 -7.30
CA TYR A 373 -31.67 7.04 -5.88
C TYR A 373 -32.89 7.42 -5.01
N PRO A 374 -33.30 6.59 -4.03
CA PRO A 374 -34.57 6.79 -3.33
C PRO A 374 -34.56 8.10 -2.53
N LEU A 375 -35.66 8.85 -2.55
CA LEU A 375 -35.83 10.04 -1.72
C LEU A 375 -35.91 9.68 -0.23
N LEU A 376 -35.73 10.67 0.66
CA LEU A 376 -35.96 10.49 2.09
C LEU A 376 -37.36 9.91 2.35
N ARG A 377 -37.50 9.13 3.43
CA ARG A 377 -38.73 8.43 3.84
C ARG A 377 -39.23 7.33 2.89
N THR A 378 -38.47 6.99 1.86
CA THR A 378 -38.84 5.97 0.87
C THR A 378 -37.90 4.78 0.95
N ILE A 379 -38.47 3.57 0.96
CA ILE A 379 -37.74 2.31 0.79
C ILE A 379 -37.80 1.95 -0.70
N PRO A 380 -36.67 1.70 -1.39
CA PRO A 380 -36.67 1.25 -2.78
C PRO A 380 -37.22 -0.16 -2.94
N THR A 381 -37.48 -0.56 -4.18
CA THR A 381 -37.61 -1.97 -4.53
C THR A 381 -36.29 -2.68 -4.26
N ILE A 382 -36.31 -3.77 -3.50
CA ILE A 382 -35.13 -4.59 -3.20
C ILE A 382 -35.35 -5.99 -3.79
N ASP A 383 -34.46 -6.43 -4.66
CA ASP A 383 -34.47 -7.80 -5.17
C ASP A 383 -34.05 -8.77 -4.07
N ALA A 384 -35.01 -9.53 -3.55
CA ALA A 384 -34.82 -10.47 -2.45
C ALA A 384 -34.09 -11.77 -2.83
N ASN A 385 -33.89 -12.04 -4.13
CA ASN A 385 -33.34 -13.29 -4.63
C ASN A 385 -31.91 -13.14 -5.20
N ALA A 386 -31.51 -11.91 -5.56
CA ALA A 386 -30.21 -11.64 -6.16
C ALA A 386 -29.00 -12.08 -5.30
N LEU A 387 -29.15 -12.12 -3.97
CA LEU A 387 -28.10 -12.56 -3.04
C LEU A 387 -28.28 -14.02 -2.57
N SER A 388 -29.06 -14.83 -3.30
CA SER A 388 -29.27 -16.25 -2.99
C SER A 388 -28.00 -17.09 -3.07
N PHE A 389 -26.99 -16.64 -3.82
CA PHE A 389 -25.70 -17.33 -3.91
C PHE A 389 -24.91 -17.34 -2.59
N LEU A 390 -25.12 -16.36 -1.70
CA LEU A 390 -24.36 -16.25 -0.45
C LEU A 390 -24.52 -17.51 0.41
N HIS A 391 -23.47 -17.95 1.09
CA HIS A 391 -23.55 -19.10 1.99
C HIS A 391 -24.62 -18.91 3.08
N SER A 392 -25.19 -20.00 3.60
CA SER A 392 -26.26 -19.97 4.61
C SER A 392 -25.84 -19.35 5.95
N ASP A 393 -24.54 -19.31 6.24
CA ASP A 393 -23.98 -18.61 7.40
C ASP A 393 -24.23 -17.09 7.32
N ILE A 394 -24.39 -16.52 6.12
CA ILE A 394 -24.83 -15.13 5.92
C ILE A 394 -26.34 -15.08 6.06
N GLN A 395 -26.78 -14.75 7.28
CA GLN A 395 -28.18 -14.74 7.69
C GLN A 395 -28.98 -13.61 7.04
N GLN A 396 -28.36 -12.44 6.88
CA GLN A 396 -28.96 -11.29 6.23
C GLN A 396 -27.91 -10.55 5.41
N ALA A 397 -28.35 -10.00 4.29
CA ALA A 397 -27.49 -9.23 3.41
C ALA A 397 -28.28 -8.12 2.72
N CYS A 398 -27.63 -7.00 2.47
CA CYS A 398 -28.10 -5.99 1.53
C CYS A 398 -26.89 -5.50 0.72
N LEU A 399 -27.10 -5.29 -0.58
CA LEU A 399 -26.14 -4.73 -1.52
C LEU A 399 -26.84 -3.68 -2.37
N CYS A 400 -26.25 -2.49 -2.45
CA CYS A 400 -26.71 -1.39 -3.29
C CYS A 400 -25.61 -1.02 -4.27
N MET A 401 -25.91 -1.16 -5.56
CA MET A 401 -25.01 -0.90 -6.67
C MET A 401 -25.32 0.45 -7.26
N GLY A 402 -24.29 1.26 -7.50
CA GLY A 402 -24.42 2.60 -8.06
C GLY A 402 -23.99 2.64 -9.52
N SER A 403 -24.72 3.39 -10.33
CA SER A 403 -24.37 3.73 -11.71
C SER A 403 -24.64 5.21 -11.96
N MET A 404 -23.76 5.89 -12.70
CA MET A 404 -23.96 7.29 -13.08
C MET A 404 -24.89 7.37 -14.30
N VAL A 405 -25.98 8.14 -14.18
CA VAL A 405 -26.93 8.43 -15.27
C VAL A 405 -27.25 9.92 -15.20
N ASN A 406 -26.95 10.67 -16.26
CA ASN A 406 -27.20 12.11 -16.33
C ASN A 406 -26.71 12.88 -15.09
N ASP A 407 -25.44 12.69 -14.71
CA ASP A 407 -24.81 13.32 -13.55
C ASP A 407 -25.39 12.96 -12.17
N GLN A 408 -26.27 11.96 -12.10
CA GLN A 408 -26.84 11.45 -10.85
C GLN A 408 -26.58 9.96 -10.68
N VAL A 409 -26.40 9.54 -9.43
CA VAL A 409 -26.33 8.11 -9.11
C VAL A 409 -27.74 7.51 -9.17
N HIS A 410 -27.90 6.53 -10.05
CA HIS A 410 -28.97 5.56 -10.05
C HIS A 410 -28.50 4.28 -9.36
N THR A 411 -29.44 3.48 -8.86
CA THR A 411 -29.16 2.34 -8.00
C THR A 411 -29.95 1.10 -8.32
N HIS A 412 -29.31 -0.04 -8.09
CA HIS A 412 -29.95 -1.34 -8.03
C HIS A 412 -29.78 -1.92 -6.62
N TRP A 413 -30.87 -2.32 -5.97
CA TRP A 413 -30.88 -2.80 -4.59
C TRP A 413 -31.19 -4.29 -4.53
N MET A 414 -30.35 -5.02 -3.81
CA MET A 414 -30.40 -6.47 -3.67
C MET A 414 -30.36 -6.84 -2.19
N GLY A 415 -31.02 -7.94 -1.83
CA GLY A 415 -31.19 -8.32 -0.44
C GLY A 415 -31.35 -9.80 -0.19
N ARG A 416 -31.03 -10.20 1.04
CA ARG A 416 -31.46 -11.45 1.69
C ARG A 416 -31.95 -11.03 3.08
N ASP A 417 -33.24 -11.16 3.34
CA ASP A 417 -33.87 -10.66 4.58
C ASP A 417 -33.51 -9.19 4.90
N ALA A 418 -33.32 -8.36 3.86
CA ALA A 418 -32.67 -7.05 3.99
C ALA A 418 -33.41 -6.02 4.86
N LEU A 419 -34.73 -6.19 5.02
CA LEU A 419 -35.59 -5.30 5.82
C LEU A 419 -35.92 -5.87 7.22
N LYS A 420 -35.38 -7.04 7.57
CA LYS A 420 -35.64 -7.68 8.86
C LYS A 420 -34.84 -6.99 9.95
N ASN A 421 -35.51 -6.24 10.83
CA ASN A 421 -34.84 -5.59 11.94
C ASN A 421 -34.29 -6.61 12.93
N VAL A 422 -33.03 -6.43 13.31
CA VAL A 422 -32.34 -7.19 14.36
C VAL A 422 -31.55 -6.24 15.24
N GLU A 423 -31.28 -6.67 16.47
CA GLU A 423 -30.40 -5.92 17.36
C GLU A 423 -28.99 -5.85 16.74
N LEU A 424 -28.53 -4.65 16.40
CA LEU A 424 -27.19 -4.36 15.87
C LEU A 424 -26.53 -3.31 16.75
N TRP A 425 -25.39 -3.66 17.35
CA TRP A 425 -24.68 -2.73 18.23
C TRP A 425 -23.63 -1.94 17.45
N SER A 426 -22.44 -2.51 17.28
CA SER A 426 -21.26 -1.77 16.85
C SER A 426 -21.30 -1.21 15.42
N SER A 427 -21.94 -1.90 14.47
CA SER A 427 -22.07 -1.44 13.08
C SER A 427 -22.92 -0.18 12.93
N THR A 428 -23.76 0.14 13.92
CA THR A 428 -24.66 1.31 13.89
C THR A 428 -24.02 2.61 14.37
N LYS A 429 -22.78 2.57 14.87
CA LYS A 429 -22.14 3.71 15.56
C LYS A 429 -21.81 4.90 14.64
N VAL A 430 -21.84 4.70 13.31
CA VAL A 430 -21.73 5.80 12.33
C VAL A 430 -22.99 6.70 12.31
N ILE A 431 -24.15 6.16 12.69
CA ILE A 431 -25.44 6.87 12.68
C ILE A 431 -25.45 8.10 13.59
N PRO A 432 -25.06 8.02 14.89
CA PRO A 432 -25.03 9.20 15.74
C PRO A 432 -24.03 10.27 15.26
N LEU A 433 -22.92 9.89 14.61
CA LEU A 433 -21.98 10.86 14.01
C LEU A 433 -22.64 11.66 12.89
N LEU A 434 -23.35 10.97 11.97
CA LEU A 434 -24.10 11.61 10.88
C LEU A 434 -25.24 12.50 11.39
N ASN A 435 -25.94 12.08 12.44
CA ASN A 435 -26.98 12.89 13.06
C ASN A 435 -26.40 14.18 13.67
N VAL A 436 -25.24 14.09 14.32
CA VAL A 436 -24.55 15.25 14.88
C VAL A 436 -24.11 16.22 13.78
N ILE A 437 -23.51 15.73 12.69
CA ILE A 437 -23.16 16.54 11.51
C ILE A 437 -24.40 17.24 10.94
N SER A 438 -25.47 16.48 10.70
CA SER A 438 -26.73 16.99 10.14
C SER A 438 -27.33 18.11 11.00
N LYS A 439 -27.34 17.95 12.33
CA LYS A 439 -27.85 18.97 13.26
C LYS A 439 -26.92 20.17 13.36
N ALA A 440 -25.61 19.95 13.47
CA ALA A 440 -24.62 21.03 13.53
C ALA A 440 -24.77 21.94 12.31
N ASN A 441 -24.83 21.37 11.11
CA ASN A 441 -24.95 22.13 9.88
C ASN A 441 -26.35 22.69 9.62
N SER A 442 -27.41 22.09 10.18
CA SER A 442 -28.75 22.69 10.15
C SER A 442 -28.83 23.99 10.97
N TYR A 443 -28.12 24.08 12.09
CA TYR A 443 -28.03 25.31 12.88
C TYR A 443 -26.97 26.29 12.34
N PHE A 444 -25.84 25.77 11.87
CA PHE A 444 -24.69 26.54 11.40
C PHE A 444 -24.14 25.92 10.11
N PRO A 445 -24.70 26.26 8.93
CA PRO A 445 -24.30 25.66 7.66
C PRO A 445 -22.83 25.91 7.30
N THR A 446 -22.22 27.00 7.79
CA THR A 446 -20.82 27.33 7.52
C THR A 446 -19.83 26.71 8.51
N SER A 447 -20.31 26.01 9.54
CA SER A 447 -19.45 25.33 10.51
C SER A 447 -19.00 23.99 9.94
N ASP A 448 -17.69 23.75 9.97
CA ASP A 448 -17.08 22.48 9.63
C ASP A 448 -16.75 21.72 10.92
N VAL A 449 -17.18 20.46 11.01
CA VAL A 449 -16.94 19.65 12.22
C VAL A 449 -15.46 19.34 12.44
N ASP A 450 -14.59 19.43 11.43
CA ASP A 450 -13.13 19.34 11.62
C ASP A 450 -12.59 20.45 12.54
N ASN A 451 -13.23 21.63 12.51
CA ASN A 451 -12.91 22.73 13.42
C ASN A 451 -13.50 22.54 14.82
N CYS A 452 -14.38 21.57 15.00
CA CYS A 452 -15.10 21.35 16.26
C CYS A 452 -14.36 20.39 17.21
N VAL A 453 -14.59 20.63 18.51
CA VAL A 453 -14.22 19.70 19.59
C VAL A 453 -15.45 19.23 20.35
N VAL A 454 -15.43 17.97 20.77
CA VAL A 454 -16.39 17.38 21.72
C VAL A 454 -15.80 17.52 23.12
N ARG A 455 -16.51 18.23 24.00
CA ARG A 455 -16.01 18.56 25.35
C ARG A 455 -17.12 18.57 26.40
N PRO A 456 -16.80 18.50 27.71
CA PRO A 456 -17.80 18.69 28.74
C PRO A 456 -18.44 20.08 28.66
N LEU A 457 -19.75 20.15 28.90
CA LEU A 457 -20.54 21.39 28.90
C LEU A 457 -19.86 22.50 29.74
N ARG A 458 -19.64 23.67 29.12
CA ARG A 458 -19.05 24.86 29.75
C ARG A 458 -17.65 24.65 30.34
N ARG A 459 -16.87 23.68 29.83
CA ARG A 459 -15.45 23.51 30.19
C ARG A 459 -14.54 23.78 28.99
N SER A 460 -13.31 24.21 29.25
CA SER A 460 -12.26 24.33 28.24
C SER A 460 -11.66 22.96 27.89
N GLY A 461 -10.91 22.88 26.79
CA GLY A 461 -10.35 21.63 26.27
C GLY A 461 -11.36 20.84 25.42
N GLY A 462 -11.12 19.54 25.28
CA GLY A 462 -11.92 18.64 24.46
C GLY A 462 -11.10 17.82 23.48
N TYR A 463 -11.78 16.95 22.76
CA TYR A 463 -11.20 16.10 21.73
C TYR A 463 -11.74 16.52 20.37
N SER A 464 -10.91 16.49 19.32
CA SER A 464 -11.39 16.84 17.98
C SER A 464 -12.54 15.92 17.57
N PHE A 465 -13.52 16.44 16.83
CA PHE A 465 -14.61 15.61 16.32
C PHE A 465 -14.08 14.45 15.49
N TYR A 466 -13.06 14.72 14.65
CA TYR A 466 -12.41 13.74 13.81
C TYR A 466 -11.78 12.60 14.63
N ASP A 467 -11.01 12.91 15.69
CA ASP A 467 -10.39 11.87 16.53
C ASP A 467 -11.42 11.03 17.28
N VAL A 468 -12.53 11.64 17.74
CA VAL A 468 -13.66 10.90 18.33
C VAL A 468 -14.28 9.97 17.29
N ALA A 469 -14.47 10.42 16.05
CA ALA A 469 -15.01 9.59 14.98
C ALA A 469 -14.06 8.42 14.63
N VAL A 470 -12.74 8.68 14.54
CA VAL A 470 -11.73 7.65 14.27
C VAL A 470 -11.70 6.61 15.39
N ASP A 471 -11.74 7.01 16.67
CA ASP A 471 -11.80 6.07 17.80
C ASP A 471 -13.06 5.20 17.77
N ILE A 472 -14.21 5.78 17.41
CA ILE A 472 -15.48 5.05 17.28
C ILE A 472 -15.39 4.00 16.17
N VAL A 473 -14.78 4.35 15.04
CA VAL A 473 -14.69 3.49 13.85
C VAL A 473 -13.62 2.41 14.01
N SER A 474 -12.38 2.81 14.33
CA SER A 474 -11.18 1.96 14.30
C SER A 474 -10.92 1.17 15.59
N TYR A 475 -11.69 1.42 16.66
CA TYR A 475 -11.46 0.80 17.99
C TYR A 475 -10.08 1.08 18.60
N ARG A 476 -9.29 2.01 18.06
CA ARG A 476 -7.94 2.35 18.55
C ARG A 476 -7.90 2.84 20.01
N SER A 477 -9.05 3.25 20.56
CA SER A 477 -9.27 3.56 21.98
C SER A 477 -8.22 4.53 22.58
N GLN A 478 -7.87 5.58 21.84
CA GLN A 478 -6.93 6.62 22.28
C GLN A 478 -7.58 7.64 23.25
N ILE A 479 -8.89 7.87 23.11
CA ILE A 479 -9.71 8.77 23.93
C ILE A 479 -10.48 7.97 24.97
N ALA A 480 -11.31 7.03 24.49
CA ALA A 480 -12.12 6.13 25.30
C ALA A 480 -12.61 4.97 24.40
N THR A 481 -13.34 4.01 24.97
CA THR A 481 -13.89 2.90 24.20
C THR A 481 -14.84 3.39 23.08
N SER A 482 -14.85 2.68 21.94
CA SER A 482 -15.79 2.96 20.84
C SER A 482 -17.25 3.01 21.30
N ASN A 483 -17.64 2.16 22.26
CA ASN A 483 -19.00 2.13 22.85
C ASN A 483 -19.33 3.42 23.61
N SER A 484 -18.48 3.84 24.54
CA SER A 484 -18.71 5.01 25.39
C SER A 484 -18.67 6.32 24.60
N LEU A 485 -17.81 6.40 23.57
CA LEU A 485 -17.76 7.54 22.65
C LEU A 485 -18.99 7.59 21.76
N ALA A 486 -19.40 6.47 21.15
CA ALA A 486 -20.61 6.45 20.32
C ALA A 486 -21.87 6.80 21.14
N TYR A 487 -21.94 6.37 22.40
CA TYR A 487 -23.02 6.79 23.29
C TYR A 487 -22.92 8.27 23.68
N THR A 488 -21.71 8.82 23.83
CA THR A 488 -21.50 10.27 23.98
C THR A 488 -22.07 11.03 22.79
N MET A 489 -21.87 10.56 21.56
CA MET A 489 -22.43 11.20 20.36
C MET A 489 -23.96 11.12 20.31
N LYS A 490 -24.56 10.02 20.79
CA LYS A 490 -26.02 9.92 20.95
C LYS A 490 -26.60 10.99 21.89
N LYS A 491 -25.83 11.52 22.86
CA LYS A 491 -26.31 12.54 23.82
C LYS A 491 -26.62 13.89 23.18
N PHE A 492 -26.27 14.15 21.92
CA PHE A 492 -26.63 15.39 21.21
C PHE A 492 -28.09 15.42 20.72
N SER A 493 -28.80 14.31 20.84
CA SER A 493 -30.22 14.15 20.51
C SER A 493 -30.93 13.42 21.64
N SER A 494 -32.23 13.67 21.82
CA SER A 494 -33.02 12.74 22.63
C SER A 494 -33.14 11.39 21.88
N PRO A 495 -33.34 10.25 22.57
CA PRO A 495 -33.48 8.96 21.90
C PRO A 495 -34.59 8.94 20.83
N LEU A 496 -35.73 9.55 21.12
CA LEU A 496 -36.85 9.63 20.18
C LEU A 496 -36.50 10.52 18.97
N GLU A 497 -35.85 11.66 19.19
CA GLU A 497 -35.42 12.56 18.11
C GLU A 497 -34.43 11.86 17.16
N LEU A 498 -33.46 11.11 17.71
CA LEU A 498 -32.49 10.37 16.91
C LEU A 498 -33.15 9.24 16.11
N GLU A 499 -34.08 8.50 16.71
CA GLU A 499 -34.85 7.47 16.01
C GLU A 499 -35.71 8.07 14.89
N THR A 500 -36.46 9.15 15.18
CA THR A 500 -37.28 9.83 14.16
C THR A 500 -36.42 10.31 13.01
N TRP A 501 -35.24 10.88 13.28
CA TRP A 501 -34.30 11.27 12.23
C TRP A 501 -33.86 10.07 11.38
N LEU A 502 -33.56 8.93 12.00
CA LEU A 502 -33.15 7.73 11.25
C LEU A 502 -34.30 7.17 10.39
N LYS A 503 -35.54 7.13 10.92
CA LYS A 503 -36.75 6.75 10.16
C LYS A 503 -36.97 7.67 8.96
N ASP A 504 -36.72 8.96 9.13
CA ASP A 504 -36.81 9.93 8.03
C ASP A 504 -35.73 9.71 6.97
N VAL A 505 -34.52 9.35 7.38
CA VAL A 505 -33.39 9.06 6.49
C VAL A 505 -33.62 7.79 5.67
N THR A 506 -34.12 6.72 6.30
CA THR A 506 -34.20 5.40 5.65
C THR A 506 -35.59 5.03 5.12
N GLY A 507 -36.65 5.64 5.66
CA GLY A 507 -38.05 5.25 5.40
C GLY A 507 -38.53 4.02 6.18
N ASN A 508 -37.65 3.34 6.92
CA ASN A 508 -38.04 2.17 7.70
C ASN A 508 -38.69 2.57 9.03
N ASN A 509 -40.02 2.72 9.03
CA ASN A 509 -40.79 3.09 10.21
C ASN A 509 -40.81 2.03 11.33
N SER A 510 -40.36 0.81 11.05
CA SER A 510 -40.38 -0.32 12.00
C SER A 510 -39.14 -0.41 12.89
N LEU A 511 -38.08 0.37 12.59
CA LEU A 511 -36.84 0.35 13.36
C LEU A 511 -37.00 0.96 14.77
N ILE A 512 -36.13 0.55 15.69
CA ILE A 512 -35.97 1.16 17.03
C ILE A 512 -34.49 1.53 17.21
N PHE A 513 -34.20 2.77 17.58
CA PHE A 513 -32.80 3.22 17.73
C PHE A 513 -32.60 4.12 18.95
N ARG A 514 -32.86 3.54 20.13
CA ARG A 514 -32.89 4.24 21.42
C ARG A 514 -31.94 3.64 22.46
N GLY A 515 -31.23 2.58 22.11
CA GLY A 515 -30.33 1.86 23.02
C GLY A 515 -28.95 2.48 23.15
N ARG A 516 -28.29 2.17 24.27
CA ARG A 516 -26.85 2.41 24.47
C ARG A 516 -26.01 1.28 23.84
N TYR A 517 -24.70 1.39 23.92
CA TYR A 517 -23.76 0.40 23.39
C TYR A 517 -23.12 -0.43 24.52
N GLY A 518 -23.93 -0.89 25.48
CA GLY A 518 -23.47 -1.64 26.65
C GLY A 518 -22.72 -0.82 27.73
N GLU A 519 -22.25 0.38 27.42
CA GLU A 519 -21.45 1.23 28.31
C GLU A 519 -22.09 2.60 28.58
N GLU A 520 -21.62 3.28 29.63
CA GLU A 520 -21.96 4.68 29.90
C GLU A 520 -21.24 5.64 28.95
N ALA A 521 -21.81 6.84 28.78
CA ALA A 521 -21.21 7.85 27.92
C ALA A 521 -19.93 8.38 28.57
N PHE A 522 -18.84 8.42 27.81
CA PHE A 522 -17.57 9.01 28.24
C PHE A 522 -17.75 10.44 28.75
N LEU A 523 -18.56 11.25 28.06
CA LEU A 523 -19.02 12.55 28.56
C LEU A 523 -20.51 12.49 28.85
N ALA A 524 -20.89 12.74 30.11
CA ALA A 524 -22.28 12.73 30.54
C ALA A 524 -23.10 13.89 29.95
N LEU A 525 -22.49 15.08 29.85
CA LEU A 525 -23.08 16.31 29.33
C LEU A 525 -22.13 16.94 28.28
N PRO A 526 -22.04 16.38 27.07
CA PRO A 526 -21.16 16.93 26.05
C PRO A 526 -21.73 18.23 25.44
N GLU A 527 -20.84 19.08 24.95
CA GLU A 527 -21.11 20.13 23.97
C GLU A 527 -20.19 19.98 22.76
N LEU A 528 -20.68 20.39 21.59
CA LEU A 528 -19.88 20.53 20.38
C LEU A 528 -19.50 22.01 20.26
N TRP A 529 -18.21 22.30 20.26
CA TRP A 529 -17.68 23.66 20.23
C TRP A 529 -16.82 23.87 19.00
N ASP A 530 -17.12 24.89 18.21
CA ASP A 530 -16.34 25.29 17.05
C ASP A 530 -15.19 26.19 17.50
N ARG A 531 -13.95 25.74 17.27
CA ARG A 531 -12.74 26.47 17.65
C ARG A 531 -12.47 27.68 16.76
N THR A 532 -12.89 27.64 15.51
CA THR A 532 -12.67 28.73 14.56
C THR A 532 -13.67 29.85 14.80
N LEU A 533 -14.95 29.48 14.97
CA LEU A 533 -16.03 30.43 15.26
C LEU A 533 -16.13 30.82 16.75
N GLN A 534 -15.31 30.20 17.61
CA GLN A 534 -15.27 30.42 19.07
C GLN A 534 -16.67 30.38 19.71
N ARG A 535 -17.48 29.40 19.31
CA ARG A 535 -18.87 29.28 19.76
C ARG A 535 -19.31 27.85 19.93
N ARG A 536 -20.37 27.71 20.74
CA ARG A 536 -21.07 26.44 20.90
C ARG A 536 -22.02 26.19 19.74
N ILE A 537 -21.94 25.00 19.16
CA ILE A 537 -22.78 24.53 18.06
C ILE A 537 -23.93 23.67 18.60
N LEU A 538 -23.62 22.65 19.40
CA LEU A 538 -24.60 21.73 19.99
C LEU A 538 -24.37 21.53 21.48
N THR A 539 -25.44 21.16 22.18
CA THR A 539 -25.41 20.77 23.61
C THR A 539 -26.10 19.43 23.81
N SER A 540 -25.69 18.73 24.86
CA SER A 540 -26.36 17.53 25.34
C SER A 540 -27.87 17.75 25.54
N LYS A 541 -28.64 16.70 25.22
CA LYS A 541 -30.08 16.60 25.47
C LYS A 541 -30.34 15.61 26.61
N PRO A 542 -31.43 15.79 27.39
CA PRO A 542 -31.81 14.85 28.44
C PRO A 542 -32.04 13.45 27.87
N ASN A 543 -31.51 12.43 28.55
CA ASN A 543 -31.82 11.04 28.23
C ASN A 543 -32.70 10.46 29.34
N ARG A 544 -33.96 10.15 29.01
CA ARG A 544 -34.97 9.67 29.97
C ARG A 544 -35.30 8.18 29.85
N HIS A 545 -34.82 7.49 28.81
CA HIS A 545 -35.08 6.06 28.64
C HIS A 545 -34.04 5.42 27.70
N VAL A 546 -33.63 4.18 27.99
CA VAL A 546 -32.73 3.39 27.15
C VAL A 546 -33.50 2.13 26.74
N GLU A 547 -33.71 1.95 25.44
CA GLU A 547 -34.34 0.74 24.86
C GLU A 547 -33.32 -0.03 23.99
N SER A 548 -33.76 -0.62 22.88
CA SER A 548 -32.97 -1.41 21.94
C SER A 548 -32.43 -0.60 20.75
N ASN A 549 -31.50 -1.19 19.99
CA ASN A 549 -31.07 -0.72 18.67
C ASN A 549 -31.39 -1.81 17.62
N THR A 550 -32.66 -1.91 17.23
CA THR A 550 -33.12 -2.85 16.20
C THR A 550 -33.26 -2.15 14.84
N ILE A 551 -32.35 -2.45 13.92
CA ILE A 551 -32.35 -1.92 12.55
C ILE A 551 -32.06 -3.05 11.54
N SER A 552 -32.24 -2.78 10.25
CA SER A 552 -32.01 -3.75 9.17
C SER A 552 -30.67 -3.55 8.46
N THR A 553 -30.22 -4.53 7.66
CA THR A 553 -29.05 -4.37 6.77
C THR A 553 -29.30 -3.31 5.70
N TYR A 554 -30.55 -3.16 5.23
CA TYR A 554 -30.96 -2.06 4.37
C TYR A 554 -30.68 -0.70 5.01
N ASP A 555 -31.03 -0.50 6.29
CA ASP A 555 -30.82 0.80 6.95
C ASP A 555 -29.33 1.17 7.00
N LEU A 556 -28.45 0.19 7.24
CA LEU A 556 -27.00 0.38 7.22
C LEU A 556 -26.48 0.74 5.81
N VAL A 557 -26.89 -0.02 4.79
CA VAL A 557 -26.51 0.24 3.39
C VAL A 557 -27.03 1.59 2.93
N ARG A 558 -28.26 1.95 3.31
CA ARG A 558 -28.87 3.25 3.02
C ARG A 558 -28.05 4.39 3.59
N VAL A 559 -27.70 4.34 4.87
CA VAL A 559 -26.91 5.39 5.51
C VAL A 559 -25.50 5.49 4.91
N MET A 560 -24.81 4.37 4.67
CA MET A 560 -23.45 4.39 4.12
C MET A 560 -23.43 4.83 2.64
N SER A 561 -24.38 4.38 1.82
CA SER A 561 -24.49 4.81 0.42
C SER A 561 -24.86 6.30 0.30
N MET A 562 -25.71 6.82 1.20
CA MET A 562 -25.99 8.26 1.27
C MET A 562 -24.74 9.09 1.62
N LEU A 563 -23.84 8.55 2.44
CA LEU A 563 -22.56 9.21 2.74
C LEU A 563 -21.65 9.22 1.52
N ALA A 564 -21.48 8.06 0.88
CA ALA A 564 -20.61 7.92 -0.28
C ALA A 564 -21.07 8.77 -1.48
N TRP A 565 -22.36 8.74 -1.79
CA TRP A 565 -22.91 9.40 -2.97
C TRP A 565 -23.56 10.75 -2.67
N HIS A 566 -23.30 11.36 -1.51
CA HIS A 566 -23.97 12.58 -1.06
C HIS A 566 -24.00 13.69 -2.12
N LEU A 567 -22.89 13.86 -2.86
CA LEU A 567 -22.75 14.88 -3.90
C LEU A 567 -23.49 14.56 -5.20
N HIS A 568 -23.75 13.27 -5.44
CA HIS A 568 -24.28 12.75 -6.72
C HIS A 568 -25.71 12.22 -6.63
N ILE A 569 -26.31 12.22 -5.44
CA ILE A 569 -27.74 11.93 -5.25
C ILE A 569 -28.59 13.21 -5.26
N PRO A 570 -29.89 13.12 -5.61
CA PRO A 570 -30.80 14.27 -5.61
C PRO A 570 -30.85 14.97 -4.26
N GLN A 571 -31.07 16.29 -4.24
CA GLN A 571 -31.13 17.08 -3.01
C GLN A 571 -32.15 16.53 -2.00
N GLY A 572 -33.31 16.05 -2.47
CA GLY A 572 -34.35 15.43 -1.63
C GLY A 572 -34.01 14.05 -1.06
N ALA A 573 -32.86 13.48 -1.41
CA ALA A 573 -32.34 12.22 -0.88
C ALA A 573 -31.11 12.41 0.03
N ARG A 574 -30.54 13.61 0.10
CA ARG A 574 -29.33 13.90 0.90
C ARG A 574 -29.64 13.91 2.39
N PHE A 575 -28.61 13.73 3.22
CA PHE A 575 -28.73 13.91 4.67
C PHE A 575 -29.26 15.31 5.00
N PRO A 576 -30.36 15.43 5.77
CA PRO A 576 -30.97 16.72 6.05
C PRO A 576 -30.01 17.71 6.70
N GLY A 577 -29.73 18.81 6.02
CA GLY A 577 -28.91 19.92 6.51
C GLY A 577 -27.40 19.69 6.54
N ALA A 578 -26.92 18.45 6.38
CA ALA A 578 -25.49 18.15 6.36
C ALA A 578 -24.79 18.86 5.19
N GLN A 579 -23.60 19.41 5.44
CA GLN A 579 -22.73 19.95 4.40
C GLN A 579 -21.62 18.96 4.09
N TRP A 580 -21.18 18.94 2.83
CA TRP A 580 -20.12 18.05 2.38
C TRP A 580 -18.83 18.23 3.17
N ALA A 581 -18.39 19.47 3.42
CA ALA A 581 -17.19 19.78 4.21
C ALA A 581 -17.14 19.01 5.55
N SER A 582 -18.27 18.94 6.26
CA SER A 582 -18.36 18.18 7.52
C SER A 582 -18.44 16.65 7.32
N LEU A 583 -18.99 16.20 6.19
CA LEU A 583 -19.10 14.76 5.88
C LEU A 583 -17.75 14.16 5.52
N GLU A 584 -16.82 14.95 4.96
CA GLU A 584 -15.47 14.50 4.63
C GLU A 584 -14.72 13.93 5.85
N SER A 585 -14.93 14.51 7.04
CA SER A 585 -14.38 14.00 8.31
C SER A 585 -14.80 12.56 8.57
N LEU A 586 -16.07 12.24 8.33
CA LEU A 586 -16.60 10.90 8.55
C LEU A 586 -16.18 9.94 7.44
N VAL A 587 -16.10 10.39 6.18
CA VAL A 587 -15.53 9.61 5.07
C VAL A 587 -14.13 9.12 5.43
N ARG A 588 -13.25 10.02 5.88
CA ARG A 588 -11.89 9.67 6.30
C ARG A 588 -11.90 8.75 7.52
N ALA A 589 -12.74 9.00 8.52
CA ALA A 589 -12.83 8.13 9.69
C ALA A 589 -13.28 6.71 9.33
N CYS A 590 -14.31 6.55 8.49
CA CYS A 590 -14.76 5.24 7.97
C CYS A 590 -13.69 4.50 7.17
N GLY A 591 -12.70 5.20 6.61
CA GLY A 591 -11.53 4.58 5.96
C GLY A 591 -10.58 3.86 6.92
N THR A 592 -10.66 4.13 8.23
CA THR A 592 -9.74 3.63 9.27
C THR A 592 -10.22 2.37 10.01
N ASP A 593 -11.38 1.82 9.67
CA ASP A 593 -11.92 0.62 10.31
C ASP A 593 -10.96 -0.58 10.15
N THR A 594 -10.93 -1.44 11.17
CA THR A 594 -9.94 -2.52 11.28
C THR A 594 -10.25 -3.71 10.39
N ALA A 595 -11.52 -3.95 10.07
CA ALA A 595 -11.91 -5.04 9.18
C ALA A 595 -11.60 -4.67 7.73
N ARG A 596 -10.68 -5.42 7.12
CA ARG A 596 -10.18 -5.15 5.76
C ARG A 596 -10.61 -6.24 4.76
N TYR A 597 -11.85 -6.75 4.86
CA TYR A 597 -12.32 -7.81 3.96
C TYR A 597 -12.29 -7.41 2.48
N LEU A 598 -12.54 -6.14 2.16
CA LEU A 598 -12.42 -5.66 0.78
C LEU A 598 -10.97 -5.68 0.28
N ASP A 599 -9.99 -5.32 1.12
CA ASP A 599 -8.57 -5.43 0.75
C ASP A 599 -8.18 -6.89 0.50
N VAL A 600 -8.65 -7.80 1.35
CA VAL A 600 -8.43 -9.24 1.23
C VAL A 600 -9.04 -9.76 -0.08
N ALA A 601 -10.27 -9.34 -0.40
CA ALA A 601 -10.94 -9.67 -1.66
C ALA A 601 -10.18 -9.12 -2.87
N ILE A 602 -9.78 -7.84 -2.85
CA ILE A 602 -9.03 -7.21 -3.95
C ILE A 602 -7.72 -7.95 -4.21
N ALA A 603 -6.96 -8.25 -3.16
CA ALA A 603 -5.71 -9.00 -3.27
C ALA A 603 -5.94 -10.42 -3.81
N ARG A 604 -6.96 -11.13 -3.31
CA ARG A 604 -7.27 -12.50 -3.75
C ARG A 604 -7.68 -12.56 -5.22
N LEU A 605 -8.36 -11.54 -5.71
CA LEU A 605 -8.85 -11.47 -7.09
C LEU A 605 -7.83 -10.84 -8.06
N GLY A 606 -6.63 -10.49 -7.59
CA GLY A 606 -5.60 -9.87 -8.43
C GLY A 606 -5.92 -8.44 -8.87
N LEU A 607 -6.89 -7.78 -8.26
CA LEU A 607 -7.38 -6.48 -8.75
C LEU A 607 -6.47 -5.31 -8.35
N SER A 608 -5.48 -5.52 -7.50
CA SER A 608 -4.61 -4.46 -6.97
C SER A 608 -3.93 -3.62 -8.05
N ASN A 609 -3.57 -4.24 -9.19
CA ASN A 609 -2.86 -3.57 -10.28
C ASN A 609 -3.80 -3.02 -11.36
N SER A 610 -5.07 -3.41 -11.36
CA SER A 610 -6.07 -2.97 -12.33
C SER A 610 -7.12 -2.02 -11.75
N MET A 611 -6.94 -1.59 -10.51
CA MET A 611 -7.79 -0.61 -9.84
C MET A 611 -7.09 0.76 -9.76
N ARG A 612 -7.81 1.82 -10.14
CA ARG A 612 -7.42 3.21 -9.81
C ARG A 612 -8.46 3.89 -8.92
N SER A 613 -8.00 4.92 -8.22
CA SER A 613 -8.84 5.80 -7.39
C SER A 613 -9.72 5.04 -6.38
N PRO A 614 -9.18 4.07 -5.60
CA PRO A 614 -10.01 3.32 -4.66
C PRO A 614 -10.52 4.20 -3.51
N VAL A 615 -11.76 3.96 -3.10
CA VAL A 615 -12.38 4.44 -1.86
C VAL A 615 -12.95 3.24 -1.14
N ILE A 616 -12.43 2.93 0.05
CA ILE A 616 -12.90 1.82 0.88
C ILE A 616 -13.25 2.37 2.25
N MET A 617 -14.55 2.46 2.52
CA MET A 617 -15.11 2.88 3.81
C MET A 617 -15.80 1.69 4.47
N SER A 618 -15.60 1.46 5.75
CA SER A 618 -16.28 0.37 6.45
C SER A 618 -16.61 0.70 7.90
N LYS A 619 -17.52 -0.11 8.46
CA LYS A 619 -17.78 -0.19 9.89
C LYS A 619 -18.11 -1.63 10.26
N LEU A 620 -17.21 -2.30 10.98
CA LEU A 620 -17.49 -3.64 11.51
C LEU A 620 -18.31 -3.60 12.81
N GLY A 621 -19.04 -4.67 13.09
CA GLY A 621 -19.53 -5.01 14.42
C GLY A 621 -19.36 -6.50 14.69
N PHE A 622 -18.76 -6.84 15.83
CA PHE A 622 -18.53 -8.23 16.23
C PHE A 622 -18.79 -8.40 17.72
N GLY A 623 -19.39 -9.52 18.09
CA GLY A 623 -19.60 -9.89 19.48
C GLY A 623 -20.65 -10.98 19.66
N ARG A 624 -20.69 -11.55 20.87
CA ARG A 624 -21.72 -12.51 21.25
C ARG A 624 -23.04 -11.80 21.53
N SER A 625 -24.10 -12.19 20.83
CA SER A 625 -25.45 -11.79 21.16
C SER A 625 -25.91 -12.55 22.40
N THR A 626 -26.14 -11.86 23.51
CA THR A 626 -26.65 -12.50 24.75
C THR A 626 -28.11 -12.96 24.62
N ILE A 627 -28.87 -12.39 23.68
CA ILE A 627 -30.27 -12.73 23.43
C ILE A 627 -30.39 -14.00 22.57
N ARG A 628 -29.47 -14.16 21.60
CA ARG A 628 -29.46 -15.29 20.65
C ARG A 628 -28.40 -16.35 20.98
N ASP A 629 -27.67 -16.14 22.08
CA ASP A 629 -26.58 -16.93 22.62
C ASP A 629 -25.54 -17.43 21.61
N ARG A 630 -25.13 -16.56 20.68
CA ARG A 630 -24.19 -16.91 19.61
C ARG A 630 -23.33 -15.73 19.18
N THR A 631 -22.21 -16.01 18.54
CA THR A 631 -21.35 -14.99 17.91
C THR A 631 -22.00 -14.44 16.65
N GLU A 632 -22.01 -13.12 16.49
CA GLU A 632 -22.49 -12.46 15.28
C GLU A 632 -21.46 -11.46 14.77
N LEU A 633 -21.26 -11.48 13.44
CA LEU A 633 -20.35 -10.62 12.73
C LEU A 633 -21.12 -9.82 11.70
N VAL A 634 -20.94 -8.50 11.73
CA VAL A 634 -21.62 -7.55 10.85
C VAL A 634 -20.55 -6.74 10.13
N TYR A 635 -20.59 -6.77 8.81
CA TYR A 635 -19.67 -5.98 7.99
C TYR A 635 -20.46 -5.03 7.10
N LEU A 636 -20.35 -3.74 7.38
CA LEU A 636 -20.85 -2.65 6.53
C LEU A 636 -19.67 -2.05 5.77
N ALA A 637 -19.77 -1.94 4.45
CA ALA A 637 -18.74 -1.30 3.64
C ALA A 637 -19.29 -0.60 2.40
N HIS A 638 -18.58 0.43 1.97
CA HIS A 638 -18.69 1.04 0.66
C HIS A 638 -17.36 0.89 -0.07
N CYS A 639 -17.42 0.53 -1.35
CA CYS A 639 -16.28 0.44 -2.23
C CYS A 639 -16.57 1.22 -3.52
N GLN A 640 -15.64 2.07 -3.93
CA GLN A 640 -15.64 2.74 -5.22
C GLN A 640 -14.25 2.67 -5.84
N PHE A 641 -14.15 2.41 -7.14
CA PHE A 641 -12.89 2.43 -7.88
C PHE A 641 -13.12 2.45 -9.39
N ILE A 642 -12.05 2.68 -10.14
CA ILE A 642 -12.00 2.56 -11.60
C ILE A 642 -11.34 1.22 -11.94
N ASP A 643 -12.12 0.30 -12.51
CA ASP A 643 -11.72 -1.00 -13.04
C ASP A 643 -11.14 -0.83 -14.45
N GLN A 644 -9.83 -1.05 -14.58
CA GLN A 644 -9.10 -0.85 -15.83
C GLN A 644 -9.08 -2.08 -16.74
N ARG A 645 -9.44 -3.26 -16.24
CA ARG A 645 -9.36 -4.52 -17.01
C ARG A 645 -10.12 -4.47 -18.34
N PRO A 646 -11.32 -3.84 -18.45
CA PRO A 646 -12.00 -3.74 -19.74
C PRO A 646 -11.18 -3.05 -20.84
N ARG A 647 -10.20 -2.19 -20.52
CA ARG A 647 -9.30 -1.56 -21.51
C ARG A 647 -8.44 -2.58 -22.24
N ALA A 648 -8.05 -3.66 -21.59
CA ALA A 648 -7.28 -4.73 -22.24
C ALA A 648 -8.06 -5.36 -23.41
N ALA A 649 -9.40 -5.32 -23.36
CA ALA A 649 -10.31 -5.78 -24.42
C ALA A 649 -10.79 -4.65 -25.35
N GLY A 650 -10.19 -3.46 -25.31
CA GLY A 650 -10.56 -2.32 -26.14
C GLY A 650 -11.79 -1.54 -25.67
N ASN A 651 -12.31 -1.80 -24.47
CA ASN A 651 -13.44 -1.08 -23.88
C ASN A 651 -12.99 0.07 -22.96
N LEU A 652 -13.91 0.97 -22.62
CA LEU A 652 -13.64 1.99 -21.60
C LEU A 652 -13.43 1.36 -20.22
N SER A 653 -12.62 1.99 -19.36
CA SER A 653 -12.56 1.59 -17.95
C SER A 653 -13.92 1.74 -17.29
N MET A 654 -14.20 0.94 -16.27
CA MET A 654 -15.48 0.96 -15.58
C MET A 654 -15.37 1.59 -14.19
N TRP A 655 -16.17 2.61 -13.94
CA TRP A 655 -16.44 3.11 -12.60
C TRP A 655 -17.34 2.11 -11.87
N ARG A 656 -16.79 1.47 -10.84
CA ARG A 656 -17.50 0.53 -9.96
C ARG A 656 -17.77 1.24 -8.64
N SER A 657 -19.01 1.24 -8.19
CA SER A 657 -19.36 1.81 -6.88
C SER A 657 -20.51 1.04 -6.25
N PHE A 658 -20.32 0.58 -5.01
CA PHE A 658 -21.31 -0.23 -4.32
C PHE A 658 -21.19 -0.15 -2.80
N THR A 659 -22.29 -0.45 -2.13
CA THR A 659 -22.37 -0.49 -0.67
C THR A 659 -23.00 -1.81 -0.23
N LEU A 660 -22.40 -2.51 0.72
CA LEU A 660 -22.90 -3.78 1.24
C LEU A 660 -22.99 -3.79 2.77
N ALA A 661 -23.92 -4.58 3.30
CA ALA A 661 -23.99 -4.95 4.70
C ALA A 661 -24.35 -6.42 4.84
N PHE A 662 -23.46 -7.21 5.44
CA PHE A 662 -23.68 -8.64 5.70
C PHE A 662 -23.72 -8.92 7.20
N ILE A 663 -24.61 -9.82 7.60
CA ILE A 663 -24.68 -10.38 8.95
C ILE A 663 -24.39 -11.87 8.85
N ALA A 664 -23.25 -12.29 9.41
CA ALA A 664 -22.87 -13.68 9.53
C ALA A 664 -23.11 -14.16 10.96
N ALA A 665 -23.68 -15.36 11.10
CA ALA A 665 -23.85 -16.02 12.38
C ALA A 665 -23.82 -17.53 12.20
N LYS A 666 -23.22 -18.22 13.17
CA LYS A 666 -23.10 -19.67 13.21
C LYS A 666 -23.13 -20.14 14.67
N ASP A 667 -23.71 -21.30 14.89
CA ASP A 667 -23.71 -21.99 16.18
C ASP A 667 -22.93 -23.30 16.02
N CYS A 668 -21.75 -23.36 16.62
CA CYS A 668 -20.90 -24.55 16.63
C CYS A 668 -20.73 -25.11 18.05
N ASN A 669 -21.39 -24.54 19.07
CA ASN A 669 -21.14 -24.79 20.49
C ASN A 669 -19.67 -24.57 20.93
N ASP A 670 -18.88 -23.83 20.16
CA ASP A 670 -17.50 -23.42 20.49
C ASP A 670 -17.26 -22.00 19.96
N ALA A 671 -17.05 -21.04 20.87
CA ALA A 671 -16.94 -19.62 20.52
C ALA A 671 -15.69 -19.30 19.69
N ASN A 672 -14.57 -20.04 19.87
CA ASN A 672 -13.35 -19.82 19.10
C ASN A 672 -13.50 -20.36 17.68
N GLN A 673 -14.09 -21.53 17.54
CA GLN A 673 -14.40 -22.11 16.24
C GLN A 673 -15.41 -21.25 15.48
N GLU A 674 -16.48 -20.81 16.14
CA GLU A 674 -17.47 -19.88 15.56
C GLU A 674 -16.81 -18.61 15.02
N ALA A 675 -15.99 -17.95 15.85
CA ALA A 675 -15.36 -16.69 15.47
C ALA A 675 -14.47 -16.83 14.23
N ARG A 676 -13.59 -17.85 14.21
CA ARG A 676 -12.67 -18.11 13.09
C ARG A 676 -13.41 -18.49 11.81
N GLU A 677 -14.41 -19.38 11.91
CA GLU A 677 -15.18 -19.78 10.75
C GLU A 677 -16.02 -18.63 10.19
N LEU A 678 -16.59 -17.78 11.06
CA LEU A 678 -17.32 -16.59 10.64
C LEU A 678 -16.40 -15.54 9.99
N ASP A 679 -15.18 -15.35 10.49
CA ASP A 679 -14.22 -14.40 9.91
C ASP A 679 -13.81 -14.83 8.49
N ALA A 680 -13.39 -16.09 8.34
CA ALA A 680 -13.07 -16.67 7.04
C ALA A 680 -14.27 -16.70 6.10
N ARG A 681 -15.48 -16.97 6.63
CA ARG A 681 -16.71 -16.95 5.83
C ARG A 681 -17.03 -15.54 5.33
N MET A 682 -16.94 -14.53 6.19
CA MET A 682 -17.18 -13.15 5.78
C MET A 682 -16.18 -12.73 4.68
N ALA A 683 -14.90 -13.06 4.84
CA ALA A 683 -13.88 -12.81 3.82
C ALA A 683 -14.21 -13.50 2.49
N ALA A 684 -14.63 -14.77 2.51
CA ALA A 684 -14.99 -15.54 1.32
C ALA A 684 -16.22 -14.96 0.59
N GLU A 685 -17.27 -14.59 1.32
CA GLU A 685 -18.51 -14.09 0.71
C GLU A 685 -18.37 -12.64 0.21
N VAL A 686 -17.55 -11.81 0.87
CA VAL A 686 -17.14 -10.49 0.32
C VAL A 686 -16.29 -10.67 -0.95
N THR A 687 -15.38 -11.65 -0.96
CA THR A 687 -14.57 -11.99 -2.15
C THR A 687 -15.46 -12.42 -3.32
N GLU A 688 -16.41 -13.33 -3.10
CA GLU A 688 -17.35 -13.77 -4.14
C GLU A 688 -18.25 -12.63 -4.64
N THR A 689 -18.70 -11.75 -3.74
CA THR A 689 -19.51 -10.59 -4.12
C THR A 689 -18.71 -9.65 -5.02
N LEU A 690 -17.48 -9.30 -4.64
CA LEU A 690 -16.61 -8.44 -5.46
C LEU A 690 -16.28 -9.11 -6.81
N ARG A 691 -15.97 -10.42 -6.82
CA ARG A 691 -15.73 -11.20 -8.04
C ARG A 691 -16.89 -11.05 -9.01
N ARG A 692 -18.13 -11.29 -8.57
CA ARG A 692 -19.32 -11.19 -9.41
C ARG A 692 -19.57 -9.78 -9.94
N ILE A 693 -19.31 -8.74 -9.13
CA ILE A 693 -19.43 -7.35 -9.57
C ILE A 693 -18.45 -7.06 -10.72
N VAL A 694 -17.18 -7.42 -10.54
CA VAL A 694 -16.14 -7.10 -11.53
C VAL A 694 -16.25 -8.00 -12.78
N THR A 695 -16.78 -9.22 -12.66
CA THR A 695 -17.11 -10.09 -13.82
C THR A 695 -18.48 -9.82 -14.43
N GLN A 696 -19.25 -8.86 -13.90
CA GLN A 696 -20.63 -8.55 -14.33
C GLN A 696 -21.61 -9.73 -14.23
N GLU A 697 -21.34 -10.70 -13.36
CA GLU A 697 -22.32 -11.72 -12.93
C GLU A 697 -23.33 -11.19 -11.91
N LEU A 698 -23.03 -10.01 -11.35
CA LEU A 698 -23.88 -9.22 -10.48
C LEU A 698 -23.74 -7.78 -10.97
N ALA A 699 -24.86 -7.12 -11.27
CA ALA A 699 -24.88 -5.72 -11.69
C ALA A 699 -24.30 -4.82 -10.61
#